data_AF-A0A1C6DD41-F1
#
_entry.id   AF-A0A1C6DD41-F1
#
_cell.length_a   1.000
_cell.length_b   1.000
_cell.length_c   1.000
_cell.angle_alpha   90.00
_cell.angle_beta   90.00
_cell.angle_gamma   90.00
#
_symmetry.space_group_name_H-M   'P 1'
#
loop_
_entity.id
_entity.type
_entity.pdbx_description
1 polymer ?
#
loop_
_entity_poly.entity_id
_entity_poly.type
_entity_poly.pdbx_seq_one_letter_code
_entity_poly.pdbx_strand_id
1 'polypeptide(L)'
;MQSDILGYFKNDTEYLARIGTEINELLYKAPHGAVVKGRVLAENLTKEIAKLEGEEYLNSLTQAERLKKLNEDEILDIEIYKAFNSIRRLGNIAAHEEIEGDLEAALSIHRNLHKIICWFIEVYCDPEFESKPYQTPKPRNNNDNDEKIDMILGKLAQFMNANQSNNLLSTTKVDEKQEALNSETIEDEVKYTLSDEIGKVEKVVEVDNSEEELEKEIVETNDPEEDEECDLVDIKINKDCLVYDLKRLKESSKEAVENLSTFSDFKDYMHVKRKVEDELYDIIEKASASNKGELILVCGGVGDGKSHLISYFKNKYPEIMDKFDMHNDATESFEPGKTSIDTLNDVLDSFSDDNIDTTNDKFILAINLGALSNFIDSKYGSRFTKLKKYVEAKGILEVDISESSYDEESSFQFINFSDYHIYSLTEEKPKSKYLEDIIKNITQEHKNNVFKNSYKNNCKNCSVNYKCPVKVNYEMLMEDSVREALIDLVVESVVKDKLIVSTRSLLNFIYDFLVNTTLDNKNHIEIIKYIEKIDCKEFINCIFTSNLFDHKELSYILASINKIDPINSKSENLDNVIIKLNITEDMANVFSEYVEVNNDSYLSTIFNKNEEIKNVMNRQKNKSDKENVKNKLIDMFIRLNLFMPKKELDLKDKTYLEYMKYIYYFNKGEKKNLSSLYKNVKESIYRWNGDCEVDRINLSIGRNQIRYKMSQALDIKPDLSNLKIDNEVELFKFNPNLTLIYKNVQKNKSYSIDIDFNLYELLMRVKNGYRPNKNDKYNYISFVEFINKIQKLGNQDKEVYIEDRSGSKISKYKLVYDEDFEEFKFI
;
A
#
# COMPACT_ATOMS: atom_id res chain seq x y z
N MET A 1 -27.36 16.14 10.15
CA MET A 1 -27.07 17.26 11.07
C MET A 1 -28.42 17.83 11.44
N GLN A 2 -28.66 18.16 12.70
CA GLN A 2 -29.95 18.75 13.09
C GLN A 2 -30.10 20.13 12.45
N SER A 3 -31.31 20.47 11.98
CA SER A 3 -31.64 21.78 11.41
C SER A 3 -31.22 22.93 12.33
N ASP A 4 -31.26 22.68 13.63
CA ASP A 4 -31.00 23.65 14.69
C ASP A 4 -29.53 24.09 14.73
N ILE A 5 -28.58 23.21 14.36
CA ILE A 5 -27.13 23.52 14.35
C ILE A 5 -26.76 24.32 13.08
N LEU A 6 -27.39 24.00 11.95
CA LEU A 6 -27.16 24.73 10.69
C LEU A 6 -27.71 26.17 10.72
N GLY A 7 -28.61 26.49 11.66
CA GLY A 7 -29.16 27.83 11.86
C GLY A 7 -28.19 28.84 12.51
N TYR A 8 -27.01 28.40 12.96
CA TYR A 8 -25.96 29.27 13.51
C TYR A 8 -25.10 29.92 12.42
N PHE A 9 -25.10 29.36 11.20
CA PHE A 9 -24.49 30.02 10.04
C PHE A 9 -25.40 31.16 9.55
N LYS A 10 -24.98 32.41 9.79
CA LYS A 10 -25.72 33.63 9.42
C LYS A 10 -24.88 34.53 8.50
N ASN A 11 -25.54 35.47 7.82
CA ASN A 11 -24.91 36.47 6.96
C ASN A 11 -23.97 35.81 5.92
N ASP A 12 -22.67 36.13 5.95
CA ASP A 12 -21.68 35.69 4.96
C ASP A 12 -21.43 34.17 4.96
N THR A 13 -21.91 33.43 5.97
CA THR A 13 -21.76 31.97 6.07
C THR A 13 -23.03 31.19 5.68
N GLU A 14 -24.09 31.84 5.20
CA GLU A 14 -25.37 31.19 4.86
C GLU A 14 -25.22 30.07 3.81
N TYR A 15 -24.23 30.19 2.92
CA TYR A 15 -23.93 29.16 1.93
C TYR A 15 -23.46 27.82 2.56
N LEU A 16 -22.81 27.86 3.73
CA LEU A 16 -22.41 26.65 4.48
C LEU A 16 -23.64 25.90 5.00
N ALA A 17 -24.67 26.62 5.46
CA ALA A 17 -25.94 26.01 5.88
C ALA A 17 -26.66 25.32 4.71
N ARG A 18 -26.62 25.90 3.51
CA ARG A 18 -27.20 25.31 2.30
C ARG A 18 -26.52 23.98 1.96
N ILE A 19 -25.18 23.96 1.94
CA ILE A 19 -24.40 22.74 1.69
C ILE A 19 -24.68 21.68 2.78
N GLY A 20 -24.74 22.10 4.05
CA GLY A 20 -25.09 21.21 5.17
C GLY A 20 -26.48 20.58 5.05
N THR A 21 -27.45 21.33 4.50
CA THR A 21 -28.81 20.86 4.24
C THR A 21 -28.84 19.85 3.09
N GLU A 22 -28.14 20.15 1.99
CA GLU A 22 -28.00 19.22 0.85
C GLU A 22 -27.37 17.88 1.26
N ILE A 23 -26.34 17.90 2.13
CA ILE A 23 -25.73 16.66 2.65
C ILE A 23 -26.77 15.80 3.38
N ASN A 24 -27.65 16.39 4.19
CA ASN A 24 -28.69 15.65 4.90
C ASN A 24 -29.71 15.03 3.95
N GLU A 25 -30.05 15.70 2.85
CA GLU A 25 -31.00 15.19 1.86
C GLU A 25 -30.41 14.06 1.02
N LEU A 26 -29.12 14.16 0.68
CA LEU A 26 -28.41 13.19 -0.16
C LEU A 26 -27.98 11.95 0.62
N LEU A 27 -27.83 12.03 1.95
CA LEU A 27 -27.21 10.99 2.79
C LEU A 27 -27.73 9.56 2.53
N TYR A 28 -29.05 9.40 2.35
CA TYR A 28 -29.69 8.11 2.08
C TYR A 28 -30.20 7.95 0.64
N LYS A 29 -30.25 9.05 -0.15
CA LYS A 29 -30.78 9.05 -1.53
C LYS A 29 -29.67 8.86 -2.57
N ALA A 30 -28.53 9.50 -2.34
CA ALA A 30 -27.34 9.43 -3.18
C ALA A 30 -26.11 9.60 -2.26
N PRO A 31 -25.72 8.53 -1.53
CA PRO A 31 -24.69 8.62 -0.49
C PRO A 31 -23.35 9.13 -1.00
N HIS A 32 -22.96 8.76 -2.22
CA HIS A 32 -21.80 9.31 -2.93
C HIS A 32 -21.85 10.84 -3.07
N GLY A 33 -23.01 11.39 -3.44
CA GLY A 33 -23.22 12.84 -3.54
C GLY A 33 -23.09 13.55 -2.17
N ALA A 34 -23.50 12.89 -1.09
CA ALA A 34 -23.32 13.39 0.28
C ALA A 34 -21.84 13.43 0.69
N VAL A 35 -21.03 12.46 0.25
CA VAL A 35 -19.58 12.42 0.47
C VAL A 35 -18.89 13.59 -0.23
N VAL A 36 -19.16 13.80 -1.52
CA VAL A 36 -18.58 14.89 -2.31
C VAL A 36 -18.95 16.26 -1.71
N LYS A 37 -20.22 16.46 -1.37
CA LYS A 37 -20.68 17.70 -0.72
C LYS A 37 -20.09 17.89 0.68
N GLY A 38 -19.88 16.81 1.42
CA GLY A 38 -19.22 16.85 2.72
C GLY A 38 -17.78 17.33 2.66
N ARG A 39 -17.03 16.94 1.61
CA ARG A 39 -15.68 17.46 1.34
C ARG A 39 -15.71 18.95 1.03
N VAL A 40 -16.65 19.40 0.21
CA VAL A 40 -16.82 20.84 -0.12
C VAL A 40 -17.14 21.67 1.13
N LEU A 41 -18.00 21.16 2.01
CA LEU A 41 -18.32 21.83 3.27
C LEU A 41 -17.08 21.97 4.17
N ALA A 42 -16.30 20.89 4.31
CA ALA A 42 -15.06 20.90 5.08
C ALA A 42 -14.01 21.85 4.48
N GLU A 43 -13.87 21.90 3.15
CA GLU A 43 -12.98 22.86 2.47
C GLU A 43 -13.35 24.30 2.83
N ASN A 44 -14.63 24.66 2.67
CA ASN A 44 -15.08 26.02 2.91
C ASN A 44 -15.02 26.40 4.40
N LEU A 45 -15.32 25.48 5.32
CA LEU A 45 -15.16 25.71 6.76
C LEU A 45 -13.71 26.03 7.12
N THR A 46 -12.72 25.32 6.55
CA THR A 46 -11.30 25.63 6.82
C THR A 46 -10.87 27.00 6.30
N LYS A 47 -11.50 27.49 5.21
CA LYS A 47 -11.23 28.84 4.69
C LYS A 47 -11.80 29.93 5.59
N GLU A 48 -13.01 29.70 6.10
CA GLU A 48 -13.64 30.63 7.04
C GLU A 48 -12.88 30.67 8.37
N ILE A 49 -12.39 29.53 8.89
CA ILE A 49 -11.53 29.51 10.09
C ILE A 49 -10.26 30.35 9.86
N ALA A 50 -9.55 30.12 8.75
CA ALA A 50 -8.36 30.90 8.43
C ALA A 50 -8.65 32.40 8.32
N LYS A 51 -9.81 32.78 7.78
CA LYS A 51 -10.25 34.18 7.70
C LYS A 51 -10.55 34.78 9.08
N LEU A 52 -11.26 34.04 9.94
CA LEU A 52 -11.61 34.50 11.29
C LEU A 52 -10.38 34.66 12.21
N GLU A 53 -9.36 33.85 11.98
CA GLU A 53 -8.08 33.92 12.71
C GLU A 53 -7.10 34.95 12.13
N GLY A 54 -7.48 35.70 11.09
CA GLY A 54 -6.62 36.70 10.44
C GLY A 54 -5.53 36.11 9.53
N GLU A 55 -5.57 34.80 9.29
CA GLU A 55 -4.61 34.02 8.50
C GLU A 55 -5.11 33.79 7.06
N GLU A 56 -5.70 34.82 6.44
CA GLU A 56 -6.39 34.69 5.14
C GLU A 56 -5.44 34.26 4.00
N TYR A 57 -4.13 34.48 4.12
CA TYR A 57 -3.13 34.00 3.17
C TYR A 57 -3.11 32.46 3.06
N LEU A 58 -3.55 31.74 4.10
CA LEU A 58 -3.67 30.27 4.07
C LEU A 58 -4.72 29.78 3.06
N ASN A 59 -5.60 30.66 2.58
CA ASN A 59 -6.58 30.31 1.54
C ASN A 59 -5.95 30.08 0.16
N SER A 60 -4.72 30.55 -0.06
CA SER A 60 -3.94 30.25 -1.26
C SER A 60 -3.29 28.85 -1.24
N LEU A 61 -3.22 28.22 -0.07
CA LEU A 61 -2.64 26.89 0.12
C LEU A 61 -3.66 25.77 -0.14
N THR A 62 -3.16 24.55 -0.35
CA THR A 62 -4.02 23.37 -0.42
C THR A 62 -4.70 23.10 0.93
N GLN A 63 -5.85 22.41 0.92
CA GLN A 63 -6.57 22.06 2.15
C GLN A 63 -5.69 21.35 3.18
N ALA A 64 -4.82 20.45 2.72
CA ALA A 64 -3.96 19.66 3.58
C ALA A 64 -2.91 20.53 4.28
N GLU A 65 -2.33 21.48 3.56
CA GLU A 65 -1.36 22.43 4.10
C GLU A 65 -2.02 23.43 5.05
N ARG A 66 -3.21 23.93 4.69
CA ARG A 66 -4.01 24.82 5.56
C ARG A 66 -4.34 24.14 6.89
N LEU A 67 -4.85 22.91 6.86
CA LEU A 67 -5.16 22.14 8.07
C LEU A 67 -3.93 21.88 8.94
N LYS A 68 -2.79 21.60 8.30
CA LYS A 68 -1.54 21.33 9.01
C LYS A 68 -1.06 22.58 9.76
N LYS A 69 -1.05 23.75 9.10
CA LYS A 69 -0.70 25.02 9.71
C LYS A 69 -1.65 25.40 10.84
N LEU A 70 -2.96 25.35 10.61
CA LEU A 70 -3.96 25.61 11.66
C LEU A 70 -3.83 24.67 12.87
N ASN A 71 -3.29 23.47 12.72
CA ASN A 71 -2.99 22.58 13.86
C ASN A 71 -1.63 22.88 14.51
N GLU A 72 -0.62 23.29 13.73
CA GLU A 72 0.69 23.72 14.25
C GLU A 72 0.58 25.02 15.07
N ASP A 73 -0.33 25.91 14.68
CA ASP A 73 -0.65 27.16 15.37
C ASP A 73 -1.61 26.95 16.56
N GLU A 74 -1.90 25.69 16.93
CA GLU A 74 -2.80 25.28 18.01
C GLU A 74 -4.25 25.79 17.90
N ILE A 75 -4.66 26.30 16.72
CA ILE A 75 -6.03 26.73 16.42
C ILE A 75 -6.98 25.53 16.35
N LEU A 76 -6.52 24.43 15.73
CA LEU A 76 -7.27 23.16 15.69
C LEU A 76 -6.75 22.20 16.76
N ASP A 77 -7.64 21.72 17.63
CA ASP A 77 -7.30 20.60 18.50
C ASP A 77 -7.04 19.33 17.68
N ILE A 78 -6.28 18.40 18.26
CA ILE A 78 -5.86 17.16 17.59
C ILE A 78 -7.02 16.26 17.15
N GLU A 79 -8.16 16.29 17.83
CA GLU A 79 -9.37 15.56 17.48
C GLU A 79 -10.16 16.21 16.34
N ILE A 80 -10.22 17.55 16.29
CA ILE A 80 -10.85 18.31 15.20
C ILE A 80 -10.00 18.23 13.94
N TYR A 81 -8.68 18.35 14.07
CA TYR A 81 -7.73 18.12 12.98
C TYR A 81 -7.86 16.70 12.39
N LYS A 82 -8.00 15.68 13.23
CA LYS A 82 -8.28 14.30 12.79
C LYS A 82 -9.62 14.17 12.07
N ALA A 83 -10.66 14.86 12.54
CA ALA A 83 -11.98 14.86 11.90
C ALA A 83 -11.93 15.47 10.49
N PHE A 84 -11.27 16.62 10.33
CA PHE A 84 -11.06 17.25 9.02
C PHE A 84 -10.26 16.36 8.05
N ASN A 85 -9.15 15.78 8.52
CA ASN A 85 -8.35 14.87 7.70
C ASN A 85 -9.09 13.58 7.32
N SER A 86 -9.95 13.07 8.21
CA SER A 86 -10.79 11.91 7.90
C SER A 86 -11.78 12.21 6.76
N ILE A 87 -12.44 13.38 6.80
CA ILE A 87 -13.33 13.81 5.71
C ILE A 87 -12.56 14.01 4.41
N ARG A 88 -11.39 14.66 4.46
CA ARG A 88 -10.53 14.87 3.29
C ARG A 88 -10.10 13.54 2.67
N ARG A 89 -9.66 12.57 3.48
CA ARG A 89 -9.23 11.25 3.01
C ARG A 89 -10.39 10.47 2.39
N LEU A 90 -11.52 10.36 3.09
CA LEU A 90 -12.71 9.64 2.59
C LEU A 90 -13.29 10.31 1.34
N GLY A 91 -13.32 11.64 1.30
CA GLY A 91 -13.80 12.41 0.15
C GLY A 91 -12.86 12.37 -1.06
N ASN A 92 -11.55 12.16 -0.88
CA ASN A 92 -10.61 11.95 -1.98
C ASN A 92 -10.73 10.55 -2.57
N ILE A 93 -10.85 9.52 -1.73
CA ILE A 93 -11.07 8.14 -2.17
C ILE A 93 -12.37 8.07 -2.99
N ALA A 94 -13.46 8.67 -2.48
CA ALA A 94 -14.75 8.65 -3.15
C ALA A 94 -14.79 9.45 -4.46
N ALA A 95 -13.92 10.44 -4.64
CA ALA A 95 -13.89 11.25 -5.86
C ALA A 95 -13.14 10.56 -7.02
N HIS A 96 -12.33 9.54 -6.74
CA HIS A 96 -11.44 8.91 -7.72
C HIS A 96 -11.67 7.40 -7.89
N GLU A 97 -12.43 6.75 -6.99
CA GLU A 97 -12.71 5.30 -7.02
C GLU A 97 -14.20 5.03 -6.73
N GLU A 98 -14.82 4.04 -7.39
CA GLU A 98 -16.14 3.51 -6.97
C GLU A 98 -15.97 2.74 -5.66
N ILE A 99 -16.45 3.30 -4.54
CA ILE A 99 -16.32 2.69 -3.23
C ILE A 99 -17.40 1.62 -3.05
N GLU A 100 -16.98 0.37 -2.81
CA GLU A 100 -17.83 -0.62 -2.13
C GLU A 100 -18.12 -0.12 -0.70
N GLY A 101 -19.31 0.44 -0.45
CA GLY A 101 -19.70 0.97 0.88
C GLY A 101 -19.95 2.48 0.97
N ASP A 102 -20.39 3.15 -0.11
CA ASP A 102 -20.68 4.60 -0.14
C ASP A 102 -21.55 5.12 1.03
N LEU A 103 -22.51 4.33 1.51
CA LEU A 103 -23.36 4.71 2.64
C LEU A 103 -22.57 4.79 3.95
N GLU A 104 -21.59 3.91 4.14
CA GLU A 104 -20.75 3.87 5.34
C GLU A 104 -19.79 5.07 5.38
N ALA A 105 -19.20 5.39 4.22
CA ALA A 105 -18.38 6.58 4.03
C ALA A 105 -19.19 7.86 4.26
N ALA A 106 -20.41 7.94 3.72
CA ALA A 106 -21.31 9.08 3.89
C ALA A 106 -21.70 9.29 5.37
N LEU A 107 -22.01 8.22 6.10
CA LEU A 107 -22.34 8.28 7.53
C LEU A 107 -21.13 8.67 8.40
N SER A 108 -19.94 8.19 8.05
CA SER A 108 -18.69 8.57 8.72
C SER A 108 -18.36 10.05 8.53
N ILE A 109 -18.44 10.55 7.30
CA ILE A 109 -18.26 11.97 6.97
C ILE A 109 -19.28 12.83 7.70
N HIS A 110 -20.53 12.41 7.71
CA HIS A 110 -21.61 13.13 8.40
C HIS A 110 -21.38 13.22 9.91
N ARG A 111 -20.84 12.17 10.56
CA ARG A 111 -20.46 12.21 11.99
C ARG A 111 -19.31 13.17 12.26
N ASN A 112 -18.27 13.14 11.42
CA ASN A 112 -17.12 14.03 11.56
C ASN A 112 -17.49 15.50 11.32
N LEU A 113 -18.35 15.78 10.34
CA LEU A 113 -18.88 17.12 10.09
C LEU A 113 -19.67 17.66 11.26
N HIS A 114 -20.51 16.83 11.90
CA HIS A 114 -21.23 17.25 13.10
C HIS A 114 -20.27 17.65 14.23
N LYS A 115 -19.17 16.88 14.43
CA LYS A 115 -18.16 17.21 15.44
C LYS A 115 -17.48 18.55 15.15
N ILE A 116 -17.05 18.75 13.90
CA ILE A 116 -16.40 19.99 13.45
C ILE A 116 -17.33 21.19 13.60
N ILE A 117 -18.59 21.06 13.19
CA ILE A 117 -19.54 22.18 13.21
C ILE A 117 -19.92 22.56 14.65
N CYS A 118 -20.10 21.58 15.55
CA CYS A 118 -20.33 21.90 16.97
C CYS A 118 -19.15 22.67 17.55
N TRP A 119 -17.93 22.19 17.35
CA TRP A 119 -16.72 22.89 17.80
C TRP A 119 -16.60 24.29 17.19
N PHE A 120 -16.85 24.43 15.88
CA PHE A 120 -16.80 25.72 15.21
C PHE A 120 -17.80 26.72 15.79
N ILE A 121 -19.00 26.26 16.16
CA ILE A 121 -20.01 27.12 16.79
C ILE A 121 -19.56 27.52 18.21
N GLU A 122 -19.08 26.56 19.01
CA GLU A 122 -18.59 26.82 20.38
C GLU A 122 -17.45 27.85 20.40
N VAL A 123 -16.54 27.78 19.42
CA VAL A 123 -15.35 28.64 19.36
C VAL A 123 -15.63 29.99 18.69
N TYR A 124 -16.37 30.02 17.59
CA TYR A 124 -16.45 31.22 16.71
C TYR A 124 -17.82 31.89 16.64
N CYS A 125 -18.90 31.22 17.04
CA CYS A 125 -20.26 31.74 16.84
C CYS A 125 -20.98 32.05 18.16
N ASP A 126 -20.99 31.11 19.11
CA ASP A 126 -21.71 31.22 20.36
C ASP A 126 -21.04 30.40 21.48
N PRO A 127 -20.26 31.03 22.36
CA PRO A 127 -19.59 30.36 23.48
C PRO A 127 -20.53 29.74 24.53
N GLU A 128 -21.82 30.10 24.54
CA GLU A 128 -22.83 29.49 25.42
C GLU A 128 -23.49 28.25 24.78
N PHE A 129 -23.10 27.88 23.56
CA PHE A 129 -23.61 26.70 22.88
C PHE A 129 -23.15 25.41 23.56
N GLU A 130 -24.11 24.58 23.99
CA GLU A 130 -23.84 23.22 24.48
C GLU A 130 -24.03 22.20 23.36
N SER A 131 -22.95 21.52 22.96
CA SER A 131 -23.02 20.46 21.94
C SER A 131 -23.82 19.24 22.41
N LYS A 132 -24.85 18.91 21.63
CA LYS A 132 -25.62 17.68 21.82
C LYS A 132 -24.85 16.48 21.25
N PRO A 133 -24.94 15.28 21.87
CA PRO A 133 -24.30 14.08 21.35
C PRO A 133 -24.84 13.73 19.96
N TYR A 134 -23.95 13.35 19.07
CA TYR A 134 -24.29 12.99 17.69
C TYR A 134 -25.35 11.88 17.65
N GLN A 135 -26.41 12.12 16.87
CA GLN A 135 -27.42 11.11 16.57
C GLN A 135 -27.35 10.75 15.10
N THR A 136 -27.28 9.44 14.81
CA THR A 136 -27.35 8.93 13.45
C THR A 136 -28.70 9.34 12.84
N PRO A 137 -28.71 10.05 11.71
CA PRO A 137 -29.95 10.48 11.07
C PRO A 137 -30.77 9.26 10.66
N LYS A 138 -32.10 9.37 10.69
CA LYS A 138 -32.99 8.30 10.23
C LYS A 138 -33.46 8.63 8.80
N PRO A 139 -33.61 7.63 7.91
CA PRO A 139 -34.18 7.86 6.59
C PRO A 139 -35.62 8.41 6.71
N ARG A 140 -35.98 9.42 5.91
CA ARG A 140 -37.37 9.88 5.82
C ARG A 140 -38.16 8.89 4.98
N ASN A 141 -39.22 8.31 5.55
CA ASN A 141 -40.10 7.30 4.96
C ASN A 141 -40.40 7.56 3.46
N ASN A 142 -39.98 6.61 2.63
CA ASN A 142 -40.68 6.23 1.40
C ASN A 142 -40.58 4.71 1.28
N ASN A 143 -41.72 4.09 1.01
CA ASN A 143 -42.05 2.69 1.26
C ASN A 143 -41.07 1.63 0.69
N ASP A 144 -41.00 0.49 1.39
CA ASP A 144 -40.51 -0.85 1.01
C ASP A 144 -39.03 -1.25 1.24
N ASN A 145 -38.34 -0.79 2.30
CA ASN A 145 -37.05 -1.41 2.70
C ASN A 145 -36.69 -1.38 4.21
N ASP A 146 -37.65 -1.19 5.10
CA ASP A 146 -37.36 -0.90 6.53
C ASP A 146 -36.63 -2.03 7.28
N GLU A 147 -36.90 -3.31 6.99
CA GLU A 147 -36.22 -4.42 7.71
C GLU A 147 -34.75 -4.63 7.29
N LYS A 148 -34.39 -4.35 6.03
CA LYS A 148 -32.99 -4.46 5.57
C LYS A 148 -32.16 -3.29 6.06
N ILE A 149 -32.74 -2.09 6.11
CA ILE A 149 -32.05 -0.87 6.54
C ILE A 149 -31.83 -0.89 8.05
N ASP A 150 -32.80 -1.34 8.86
CA ASP A 150 -32.61 -1.51 10.30
C ASP A 150 -31.58 -2.61 10.63
N MET A 151 -31.51 -3.68 9.83
CA MET A 151 -30.48 -4.71 10.00
C MET A 151 -29.08 -4.22 9.62
N ILE A 152 -28.96 -3.32 8.64
CA ILE A 152 -27.69 -2.70 8.22
C ILE A 152 -27.27 -1.63 9.23
N LEU A 153 -28.19 -0.80 9.72
CA LEU A 153 -27.93 0.21 10.77
C LEU A 153 -27.55 -0.44 12.10
N GLY A 154 -28.19 -1.56 12.46
CA GLY A 154 -27.84 -2.35 13.65
C GLY A 154 -26.45 -3.00 13.56
N LYS A 155 -26.06 -3.50 12.37
CA LYS A 155 -24.71 -4.04 12.12
C LYS A 155 -23.64 -2.95 12.07
N LEU A 156 -23.96 -1.79 11.50
CA LEU A 156 -23.04 -0.65 11.41
C LEU A 156 -22.79 0.00 12.77
N ALA A 157 -23.80 0.11 13.63
CA ALA A 157 -23.62 0.55 15.01
C ALA A 157 -22.71 -0.40 15.81
N GLN A 158 -22.81 -1.72 15.57
CA GLN A 158 -21.91 -2.71 16.16
C GLN A 158 -20.48 -2.62 15.61
N PHE A 159 -20.32 -2.40 14.30
CA PHE A 159 -19.00 -2.25 13.65
C PHE A 159 -18.28 -0.97 14.08
N MET A 160 -19.01 0.14 14.22
CA MET A 160 -18.45 1.43 14.62
C MET A 160 -18.10 1.49 16.12
N ASN A 161 -18.87 0.82 16.98
CA ASN A 161 -18.51 0.69 18.39
C ASN A 161 -17.31 -0.24 18.59
N ALA A 162 -17.16 -1.28 17.76
CA ALA A 162 -15.99 -2.17 17.75
C ALA A 162 -14.69 -1.43 17.36
N ASN A 163 -14.76 -0.39 16.53
CA ASN A 163 -13.58 0.42 16.17
C ASN A 163 -13.13 1.40 17.26
N GLN A 164 -13.97 1.71 18.26
CA GLN A 164 -13.51 2.31 19.51
C GLN A 164 -12.87 1.25 20.43
N SER A 165 -13.41 0.03 20.46
CA SER A 165 -12.85 -1.08 21.26
C SER A 165 -11.48 -1.53 20.76
N ASN A 166 -11.23 -1.49 19.45
CA ASN A 166 -9.97 -1.95 18.86
C ASN A 166 -8.79 -0.98 19.05
N ASN A 167 -9.06 0.28 19.44
CA ASN A 167 -8.03 1.19 19.96
C ASN A 167 -7.81 1.07 21.48
N LEU A 168 -8.64 0.30 22.19
CA LEU A 168 -8.45 -0.06 23.60
C LEU A 168 -7.91 -1.50 23.79
N LEU A 169 -7.89 -2.33 22.74
CA LEU A 169 -7.45 -3.73 22.77
C LEU A 169 -6.04 -3.97 22.19
N SER A 170 -5.35 -2.92 21.73
CA SER A 170 -3.90 -2.96 21.45
C SER A 170 -3.03 -2.37 22.58
N THR A 171 -3.65 -1.94 23.68
CA THR A 171 -2.97 -1.47 24.91
C THR A 171 -3.24 -2.34 26.15
N THR A 172 -4.07 -3.37 26.08
CA THR A 172 -4.48 -4.17 27.27
C THR A 172 -4.09 -5.65 27.23
N LYS A 173 -2.84 -5.97 26.84
CA LYS A 173 -2.21 -7.28 27.16
C LYS A 173 -0.71 -7.18 27.51
N VAL A 174 -0.30 -6.10 28.16
CA VAL A 174 1.01 -6.04 28.85
C VAL A 174 0.89 -5.84 30.37
N ASP A 175 -0.27 -5.43 30.91
CA ASP A 175 -0.36 -5.06 32.33
C ASP A 175 -0.97 -6.08 33.31
N GLU A 176 -1.37 -7.29 32.88
CA GLU A 176 -1.93 -8.29 33.82
C GLU A 176 -0.89 -9.22 34.48
N LYS A 177 0.35 -8.76 34.70
CA LYS A 177 1.31 -9.51 35.55
C LYS A 177 2.15 -8.69 36.53
N GLN A 178 1.79 -7.44 36.82
CA GLN A 178 2.46 -6.64 37.85
C GLN A 178 1.55 -5.99 38.90
N GLU A 179 0.24 -6.25 38.91
CA GLU A 179 -0.65 -5.91 40.04
C GLU A 179 -0.86 -7.11 40.97
N ALA A 180 0.22 -7.55 41.62
CA ALA A 180 0.14 -8.42 42.79
C ALA A 180 1.42 -8.31 43.63
N LEU A 181 1.84 -7.08 43.93
CA LEU A 181 2.64 -6.77 45.12
C LEU A 181 2.62 -5.25 45.31
N ASN A 182 2.31 -4.82 46.53
CA ASN A 182 2.33 -3.43 47.02
C ASN A 182 0.97 -2.70 46.99
N SER A 183 -0.06 -3.33 47.53
CA SER A 183 -1.00 -2.63 48.41
C SER A 183 -0.41 -2.62 49.82
N GLU A 184 0.24 -1.53 50.21
CA GLU A 184 0.30 -1.03 51.60
C GLU A 184 1.19 0.22 51.61
N THR A 185 0.78 1.22 52.39
CA THR A 185 1.46 2.51 52.67
C THR A 185 1.42 3.56 51.55
N ILE A 186 0.43 4.47 51.62
CA ILE A 186 0.55 5.83 52.19
C ILE A 186 -0.79 6.54 51.87
N GLU A 187 -1.78 6.33 52.74
CA GLU A 187 -2.69 7.40 53.15
C GLU A 187 -1.95 8.12 54.27
N ASP A 188 -1.28 9.22 53.96
CA ASP A 188 -0.98 10.35 54.85
C ASP A 188 -0.11 11.36 54.07
N GLU A 189 -0.27 12.65 54.38
CA GLU A 189 0.41 13.82 53.78
C GLU A 189 -0.22 14.44 52.51
N VAL A 190 -1.51 14.79 52.60
CA VAL A 190 -2.02 16.05 52.02
C VAL A 190 -2.27 17.03 53.18
N LYS A 191 -1.25 17.83 53.52
CA LYS A 191 -1.34 19.13 54.23
C LYS A 191 0.08 19.65 54.53
N TYR A 192 0.31 20.95 54.30
CA TYR A 192 1.59 21.70 54.27
C TYR A 192 2.34 21.52 52.94
N THR A 193 2.71 22.52 52.14
CA THR A 193 2.95 23.98 52.30
C THR A 193 2.73 24.69 50.96
N LEU A 194 1.76 25.60 50.87
CA LEU A 194 1.66 26.64 49.83
C LEU A 194 1.09 27.91 50.51
N SER A 195 1.91 28.51 51.36
CA SER A 195 1.72 29.85 51.93
C SER A 195 3.00 30.22 52.65
N ASP A 196 3.52 31.43 52.42
CA ASP A 196 4.80 32.00 52.85
C ASP A 196 5.95 31.55 51.91
N GLU A 197 6.39 32.34 50.94
CA GLU A 197 7.05 33.64 51.14
C GLU A 197 6.75 34.63 50.00
N ILE A 198 5.88 35.60 50.29
CA ILE A 198 5.92 36.94 49.69
C ILE A 198 6.22 37.90 50.85
N GLY A 199 7.35 38.62 50.79
CA GLY A 199 7.48 39.89 51.49
C GLY A 199 8.84 40.23 52.09
N LYS A 200 9.41 41.32 51.57
CA LYS A 200 10.59 42.13 51.98
C LYS A 200 11.89 41.66 51.32
N VAL A 201 12.53 42.48 50.46
CA VAL A 201 12.93 43.88 50.71
C VAL A 201 12.86 44.74 49.44
N GLU A 202 12.34 45.97 49.60
CA GLU A 202 12.32 47.08 48.65
C GLU A 202 13.68 47.84 48.53
N LYS A 203 13.85 48.55 47.39
CA LYS A 203 14.77 49.67 47.04
C LYS A 203 16.22 49.29 46.72
N VAL A 204 16.82 49.66 45.57
CA VAL A 204 17.01 50.99 44.92
C VAL A 204 17.25 50.78 43.39
N VAL A 205 16.44 51.33 42.46
CA VAL A 205 16.62 52.48 41.51
C VAL A 205 17.78 52.42 40.49
N GLU A 206 17.43 52.73 39.21
CA GLU A 206 18.18 53.22 38.00
C GLU A 206 18.02 52.27 36.78
N VAL A 207 17.07 52.48 35.85
CA VAL A 207 16.97 53.43 34.71
C VAL A 207 18.07 53.25 33.65
N ASP A 208 17.72 52.72 32.47
CA ASP A 208 17.86 53.48 31.22
C ASP A 208 17.07 52.89 30.03
N ASN A 209 16.38 53.79 29.34
CA ASN A 209 15.64 53.63 28.10
C ASN A 209 16.57 53.86 26.90
N SER A 210 16.31 53.18 25.77
CA SER A 210 16.47 53.77 24.42
C SER A 210 16.02 52.80 23.32
N GLU A 211 14.70 52.75 23.11
CA GLU A 211 14.12 52.62 21.78
C GLU A 211 13.68 54.03 21.38
N GLU A 212 14.46 54.71 20.54
CA GLU A 212 14.04 55.84 19.68
C GLU A 212 15.30 56.35 18.97
N GLU A 213 15.58 55.82 17.78
CA GLU A 213 16.21 56.56 16.69
C GLU A 213 16.25 55.66 15.45
N LEU A 214 15.94 56.26 14.29
CA LEU A 214 15.98 55.69 12.93
C LEU A 214 14.64 55.23 12.33
N GLU A 215 13.58 56.03 12.52
CA GLU A 215 12.67 56.34 11.41
C GLU A 215 12.62 57.85 11.19
N LYS A 216 13.25 58.31 10.10
CA LYS A 216 12.87 59.43 9.19
C LYS A 216 14.08 60.04 8.51
N GLU A 217 14.06 59.98 7.17
CA GLU A 217 14.44 60.98 6.15
C GLU A 217 14.87 60.22 4.87
N ILE A 218 14.55 60.52 3.60
CA ILE A 218 13.80 61.53 2.81
C ILE A 218 13.68 60.88 1.39
N VAL A 219 12.49 60.65 0.82
CA VAL A 219 11.80 61.39 -0.29
C VAL A 219 12.42 61.28 -1.71
N GLU A 220 11.61 60.67 -2.60
CA GLU A 220 11.32 60.89 -4.04
C GLU A 220 12.43 61.20 -5.09
N THR A 221 12.48 60.38 -6.16
CA THR A 221 12.37 60.82 -7.58
C THR A 221 11.94 59.69 -8.55
N ASN A 222 10.89 59.98 -9.32
CA ASN A 222 10.24 59.40 -10.53
C ASN A 222 10.93 58.33 -11.45
N ASP A 223 10.17 57.24 -11.75
CA ASP A 223 9.89 56.41 -12.99
C ASP A 223 10.91 56.22 -14.15
N PRO A 224 10.79 55.19 -15.04
CA PRO A 224 9.97 53.94 -15.01
C PRO A 224 10.71 52.63 -15.50
N GLU A 225 10.06 51.47 -15.27
CA GLU A 225 10.10 50.16 -15.99
C GLU A 225 11.45 49.49 -16.37
N GLU A 226 11.72 48.31 -15.78
CA GLU A 226 12.15 47.08 -16.48
C GLU A 226 11.97 45.86 -15.54
N ASP A 227 11.31 44.82 -16.04
CA ASP A 227 11.01 43.57 -15.33
C ASP A 227 12.30 42.80 -15.01
N GLU A 228 12.69 42.72 -13.74
CA GLU A 228 13.71 41.79 -13.25
C GLU A 228 13.13 40.80 -12.24
N GLU A 229 13.43 39.53 -12.49
CA GLU A 229 13.12 38.36 -11.68
C GLU A 229 13.33 38.62 -10.18
N CYS A 230 12.29 38.40 -9.37
CA CYS A 230 12.46 38.30 -7.93
C CYS A 230 13.24 37.01 -7.59
N ASP A 231 14.55 37.15 -7.52
CA ASP A 231 15.43 36.29 -6.73
C ASP A 231 14.94 36.29 -5.28
N LEU A 232 14.21 35.24 -4.92
CA LEU A 232 14.03 34.86 -3.53
C LEU A 232 15.42 34.57 -2.95
N VAL A 233 15.82 35.39 -1.97
CA VAL A 233 17.05 35.25 -1.20
C VAL A 233 17.24 33.79 -0.76
N ASP A 234 18.11 33.10 -1.47
CA ASP A 234 18.59 31.76 -1.14
C ASP A 234 19.30 31.82 0.22
N ILE A 235 18.62 31.38 1.27
CA ILE A 235 19.29 30.93 2.49
C ILE A 235 20.12 29.71 2.07
N LYS A 236 21.42 29.90 1.84
CA LYS A 236 22.40 28.82 1.63
C LYS A 236 22.43 27.92 2.87
N ILE A 237 21.54 26.93 2.89
CA ILE A 237 21.64 25.76 3.78
C ILE A 237 22.86 24.98 3.32
N ASN A 238 23.87 24.83 4.18
CA ASN A 238 25.06 24.02 3.88
C ASN A 238 24.61 22.57 3.60
N LYS A 239 24.75 22.12 2.35
CA LYS A 239 24.34 20.80 1.83
C LYS A 239 25.35 19.71 2.17
N ASP A 240 25.90 19.70 3.39
CA ASP A 240 27.06 18.87 3.75
C ASP A 240 26.68 17.52 4.35
N CYS A 241 25.47 16.99 4.09
CA CYS A 241 25.04 15.71 4.62
C CYS A 241 24.30 14.86 3.59
N LEU A 242 24.66 13.58 3.54
CA LEU A 242 24.03 12.58 2.67
C LEU A 242 22.51 12.54 2.79
N VAL A 243 21.95 12.80 3.99
CA VAL A 243 20.49 12.83 4.21
C VAL A 243 19.80 13.83 3.28
N TYR A 244 20.39 14.99 2.99
CA TYR A 244 19.79 15.97 2.08
C TYR A 244 19.76 15.51 0.63
N ASP A 245 20.82 14.84 0.17
CA ASP A 245 20.82 14.28 -1.18
C ASP A 245 19.85 13.11 -1.28
N LEU A 246 19.77 12.26 -0.25
CA LEU A 246 18.81 11.15 -0.17
C LEU A 246 17.36 11.63 -0.23
N LYS A 247 17.03 12.85 0.24
CA LYS A 247 15.66 13.41 0.13
C LYS A 247 15.17 13.53 -1.32
N ARG A 248 16.06 13.51 -2.32
CA ARG A 248 15.67 13.46 -3.75
C ARG A 248 14.88 12.20 -4.10
N LEU A 249 15.02 11.12 -3.32
CA LEU A 249 14.30 9.84 -3.48
C LEU A 249 12.86 9.88 -2.96
N LYS A 250 12.49 10.89 -2.15
CA LYS A 250 11.15 10.97 -1.55
C LYS A 250 10.08 11.24 -2.61
N GLU A 251 8.88 10.73 -2.36
CA GLU A 251 7.73 10.99 -3.23
C GLU A 251 7.40 12.48 -3.39
N SER A 252 7.66 13.30 -2.36
CA SER A 252 7.42 14.75 -2.39
C SER A 252 8.53 15.57 -3.07
N SER A 253 9.58 14.92 -3.58
CA SER A 253 10.69 15.58 -4.25
C SER A 253 10.25 16.24 -5.56
N LYS A 254 10.84 17.39 -5.91
CA LYS A 254 10.68 17.99 -7.25
C LYS A 254 11.10 17.04 -8.36
N GLU A 255 12.09 16.17 -8.10
CA GLU A 255 12.54 15.14 -9.05
C GLU A 255 11.50 14.03 -9.26
N ALA A 256 10.52 13.88 -8.36
CA ALA A 256 9.45 12.89 -8.45
C ALA A 256 8.24 13.36 -9.30
N VAL A 257 8.24 14.61 -9.78
CA VAL A 257 7.19 15.16 -10.66
C VAL A 257 7.64 15.09 -12.11
N GLU A 258 6.82 14.48 -12.98
CA GLU A 258 7.11 14.31 -14.41
C GLU A 258 6.50 15.44 -15.24
N ASN A 259 7.35 16.24 -15.92
CA ASN A 259 6.92 17.28 -16.85
C ASN A 259 7.42 16.93 -18.26
N LEU A 260 6.53 17.01 -19.25
CA LEU A 260 6.84 16.75 -20.68
C LEU A 260 7.84 17.73 -21.31
N SER A 261 8.11 18.85 -20.65
CA SER A 261 8.95 19.95 -21.15
C SER A 261 10.40 19.89 -20.68
N THR A 262 10.71 19.15 -19.62
CA THR A 262 12.07 19.12 -19.04
C THR A 262 12.41 17.75 -18.42
N PHE A 263 13.41 17.08 -18.97
CA PHE A 263 13.99 15.87 -18.40
C PHE A 263 15.34 16.22 -17.76
N SER A 264 15.48 16.07 -16.44
CA SER A 264 16.68 16.46 -15.71
C SER A 264 17.82 15.43 -15.88
N ASP A 265 19.08 15.87 -15.78
CA ASP A 265 20.25 14.97 -15.77
C ASP A 265 20.15 13.88 -14.70
N PHE A 266 19.52 14.20 -13.57
CA PHE A 266 19.26 13.25 -12.49
C PHE A 266 18.28 12.15 -12.93
N LYS A 267 17.20 12.51 -13.63
CA LYS A 267 16.22 11.54 -14.15
C LYS A 267 16.82 10.65 -15.23
N ASP A 268 17.69 11.20 -16.07
CA ASP A 268 18.43 10.40 -17.06
C ASP A 268 19.39 9.42 -16.39
N TYR A 269 20.12 9.87 -15.36
CA TYR A 269 20.99 8.98 -14.58
C TYR A 269 20.21 7.87 -13.84
N MET A 270 19.07 8.20 -13.25
CA MET A 270 18.26 7.25 -12.48
C MET A 270 17.38 6.34 -13.35
N HIS A 271 17.24 6.63 -14.65
CA HIS A 271 16.45 5.82 -15.57
C HIS A 271 17.05 4.42 -15.69
N VAL A 272 16.21 3.40 -15.50
CA VAL A 272 16.58 1.99 -15.64
C VAL A 272 15.75 1.39 -16.75
N LYS A 273 16.45 0.95 -17.80
CA LYS A 273 15.86 0.36 -19.00
C LYS A 273 15.05 -0.89 -18.66
N ARG A 274 13.78 -0.93 -19.06
CA ARG A 274 12.90 -2.11 -18.99
C ARG A 274 12.73 -2.79 -20.35
N LYS A 275 12.30 -4.06 -20.36
CA LYS A 275 12.01 -4.78 -21.62
C LYS A 275 10.87 -4.16 -22.43
N VAL A 276 9.84 -3.64 -21.76
CA VAL A 276 8.71 -2.93 -22.40
C VAL A 276 9.17 -1.75 -23.27
N GLU A 277 10.33 -1.16 -22.95
CA GLU A 277 10.88 -0.04 -23.72
C GLU A 277 11.40 -0.47 -25.08
N ASP A 278 12.00 -1.66 -25.19
CA ASP A 278 12.47 -2.18 -26.47
C ASP A 278 11.29 -2.47 -27.40
N GLU A 279 10.22 -3.07 -26.87
CA GLU A 279 8.99 -3.32 -27.65
C GLU A 279 8.28 -2.02 -28.05
N LEU A 280 8.20 -1.04 -27.15
CA LEU A 280 7.62 0.27 -27.48
C LEU A 280 8.46 0.98 -28.55
N TYR A 281 9.78 0.91 -28.47
CA TYR A 281 10.67 1.49 -29.48
C TYR A 281 10.43 0.87 -30.85
N ASP A 282 10.35 -0.45 -30.94
CA ASP A 282 10.09 -1.14 -32.20
C ASP A 282 8.72 -0.76 -32.80
N ILE A 283 7.68 -0.58 -31.97
CA ILE A 283 6.36 -0.12 -32.41
C ILE A 283 6.43 1.32 -32.93
N ILE A 284 7.05 2.22 -32.17
CA ILE A 284 7.19 3.64 -32.54
C ILE A 284 8.02 3.79 -33.82
N GLU A 285 9.13 3.07 -33.95
CA GLU A 285 10.00 3.14 -35.12
C GLU A 285 9.25 2.71 -36.39
N LYS A 286 8.56 1.56 -36.34
CA LYS A 286 7.76 1.04 -37.46
C LYS A 286 6.57 1.94 -37.80
N ALA A 287 5.83 2.39 -36.80
CA ALA A 287 4.74 3.34 -36.98
C ALA A 287 5.24 4.68 -37.59
N SER A 288 6.44 5.12 -37.22
CA SER A 288 7.03 6.35 -37.77
C SER A 288 7.39 6.24 -39.26
N ALA A 289 7.71 5.03 -39.73
CA ALA A 289 8.02 4.74 -41.13
C ALA A 289 6.77 4.48 -41.99
N SER A 290 5.63 4.18 -41.34
CA SER A 290 4.33 3.96 -41.97
C SER A 290 3.77 5.22 -42.64
N ASN A 291 3.02 5.06 -43.74
CA ASN A 291 2.38 6.16 -44.47
C ASN A 291 0.88 6.31 -44.15
N LYS A 292 0.32 5.43 -43.32
CA LYS A 292 -1.07 5.52 -42.82
C LYS A 292 -1.08 6.19 -41.44
N GLY A 293 -2.26 6.62 -41.00
CA GLY A 293 -2.43 7.08 -39.62
C GLY A 293 -2.25 5.92 -38.64
N GLU A 294 -1.54 6.19 -37.56
CA GLU A 294 -1.17 5.19 -36.54
C GLU A 294 -1.53 5.71 -35.15
N LEU A 295 -2.36 4.98 -34.43
CA LEU A 295 -2.65 5.22 -33.02
C LEU A 295 -1.95 4.18 -32.16
N ILE A 296 -1.01 4.61 -31.33
CA ILE A 296 -0.31 3.78 -30.35
C ILE A 296 -0.94 4.00 -28.98
N LEU A 297 -1.59 2.96 -28.46
CA LEU A 297 -2.16 2.93 -27.12
C LEU A 297 -1.10 2.42 -26.13
N VAL A 298 -0.61 3.33 -25.28
CA VAL A 298 0.27 3.00 -24.16
C VAL A 298 -0.61 2.75 -22.94
N CYS A 299 -0.95 1.48 -22.73
CA CYS A 299 -1.86 1.03 -21.69
C CYS A 299 -1.11 0.65 -20.40
N GLY A 300 -1.77 0.83 -19.25
CA GLY A 300 -1.29 0.33 -17.95
C GLY A 300 -1.96 1.00 -16.76
N GLY A 301 -1.60 0.60 -15.54
CA GLY A 301 -2.08 1.16 -14.28
C GLY A 301 -1.39 2.48 -13.88
N VAL A 302 -1.84 3.05 -12.76
CA VAL A 302 -1.21 4.23 -12.16
C VAL A 302 0.16 3.81 -11.59
N GLY A 303 1.21 4.55 -11.94
CA GLY A 303 2.56 4.29 -11.43
C GLY A 303 3.42 3.32 -12.27
N ASP A 304 2.90 2.77 -13.36
CA ASP A 304 3.66 1.89 -14.27
C ASP A 304 4.80 2.60 -15.03
N GLY A 305 4.85 3.94 -14.98
CA GLY A 305 5.90 4.75 -15.61
C GLY A 305 5.64 5.10 -17.07
N LYS A 306 4.37 5.07 -17.52
CA LYS A 306 3.96 5.42 -18.89
C LYS A 306 4.43 6.82 -19.29
N SER A 307 4.11 7.82 -18.47
CA SER A 307 4.47 9.23 -18.68
C SER A 307 5.99 9.46 -18.64
N HIS A 308 6.71 8.74 -17.76
CA HIS A 308 8.17 8.79 -17.67
C HIS A 308 8.79 8.32 -18.97
N LEU A 309 8.31 7.18 -19.47
CA LEU A 309 8.89 6.56 -20.64
C LEU A 309 8.65 7.39 -21.90
N ILE A 310 7.44 7.94 -22.06
CA ILE A 310 7.13 8.86 -23.16
C ILE A 310 8.03 10.10 -23.09
N SER A 311 8.21 10.68 -21.90
CA SER A 311 9.10 11.83 -21.69
C SER A 311 10.56 11.49 -21.98
N TYR A 312 11.02 10.30 -21.59
CA TYR A 312 12.36 9.79 -21.88
C TYR A 312 12.58 9.62 -23.39
N PHE A 313 11.61 9.03 -24.09
CA PHE A 313 11.68 8.82 -25.55
C PHE A 313 11.73 10.15 -26.29
N LYS A 314 10.92 11.13 -25.88
CA LYS A 314 10.95 12.48 -26.45
C LYS A 314 12.32 13.15 -26.33
N ASN A 315 12.98 12.97 -25.19
CA ASN A 315 14.32 13.53 -24.98
C ASN A 315 15.41 12.77 -25.76
N LYS A 316 15.32 11.43 -25.81
CA LYS A 316 16.37 10.58 -26.39
C LYS A 316 16.27 10.42 -27.91
N TYR A 317 15.05 10.42 -28.46
CA TYR A 317 14.77 10.17 -29.88
C TYR A 317 13.86 11.25 -30.49
N PRO A 318 14.25 12.54 -30.45
CA PRO A 318 13.42 13.63 -30.95
C PRO A 318 13.03 13.46 -32.43
N GLU A 319 13.94 12.94 -33.26
CA GLU A 319 13.72 12.76 -34.71
C GLU A 319 12.53 11.86 -35.06
N ILE A 320 12.21 10.90 -34.19
CA ILE A 320 11.09 9.95 -34.40
C ILE A 320 9.85 10.46 -33.67
N MET A 321 10.03 10.97 -32.45
CA MET A 321 8.93 11.40 -31.58
C MET A 321 8.25 12.68 -32.04
N ASP A 322 8.95 13.60 -32.71
CA ASP A 322 8.37 14.85 -33.24
C ASP A 322 7.35 14.61 -34.37
N LYS A 323 7.28 13.38 -34.91
CA LYS A 323 6.27 12.98 -35.89
C LYS A 323 4.93 12.57 -35.27
N PHE A 324 4.88 12.43 -33.94
CA PHE A 324 3.69 11.98 -33.22
C PHE A 324 3.12 13.11 -32.37
N ASP A 325 1.81 13.30 -32.47
CA ASP A 325 1.06 14.01 -31.45
C ASP A 325 0.89 13.11 -30.23
N MET A 326 0.99 13.69 -29.04
CA MET A 326 1.02 12.93 -27.79
C MET A 326 0.04 13.52 -26.78
N HIS A 327 -0.63 12.62 -26.05
CA HIS A 327 -1.44 13.00 -24.91
C HIS A 327 -1.09 12.11 -23.72
N ASN A 328 -0.52 12.73 -22.69
CA ASN A 328 -0.24 12.08 -21.43
C ASN A 328 -1.49 12.10 -20.56
N ASP A 329 -1.80 10.94 -20.00
CA ASP A 329 -2.80 10.76 -18.96
C ASP A 329 -4.19 11.34 -19.32
N ALA A 330 -4.93 10.58 -20.13
CA ALA A 330 -6.31 10.89 -20.52
C ALA A 330 -7.33 10.90 -19.35
N THR A 331 -6.88 11.09 -18.10
CA THR A 331 -7.72 11.27 -16.93
C THR A 331 -7.86 12.73 -16.49
N GLU A 332 -7.04 13.66 -17.03
CA GLU A 332 -7.15 15.09 -16.73
C GLU A 332 -7.92 15.84 -17.84
N SER A 333 -8.98 16.56 -17.46
CA SER A 333 -9.62 17.53 -18.35
C SER A 333 -8.93 18.89 -18.22
N PHE A 334 -8.42 19.41 -19.34
CA PHE A 334 -7.75 20.72 -19.39
C PHE A 334 -8.74 21.90 -19.28
N GLU A 335 -10.05 21.65 -19.38
CA GLU A 335 -11.11 22.65 -19.37
C GLU A 335 -12.08 22.46 -18.18
N PRO A 336 -12.39 23.51 -17.40
CA PRO A 336 -13.41 23.46 -16.36
C PRO A 336 -14.79 23.12 -16.95
N GLY A 337 -15.21 21.85 -16.84
CA GLY A 337 -16.54 21.39 -17.25
C GLY A 337 -16.58 20.26 -18.29
N LYS A 338 -15.45 19.85 -18.88
CA LYS A 338 -15.36 18.64 -19.72
C LYS A 338 -15.01 17.41 -18.89
N THR A 339 -15.61 16.27 -19.23
CA THR A 339 -15.17 14.97 -18.68
C THR A 339 -13.97 14.43 -19.47
N SER A 340 -13.18 13.56 -18.86
CA SER A 340 -12.07 12.84 -19.53
C SER A 340 -12.53 12.10 -20.80
N ILE A 341 -13.75 11.57 -20.78
CA ILE A 341 -14.37 10.88 -21.92
C ILE A 341 -14.68 11.85 -23.07
N ASP A 342 -15.12 13.08 -22.77
CA ASP A 342 -15.35 14.10 -23.80
C ASP A 342 -14.01 14.55 -24.42
N THR A 343 -12.97 14.74 -23.62
CA THR A 343 -11.60 15.05 -24.10
C THR A 343 -11.07 13.93 -25.00
N LEU A 344 -11.24 12.67 -24.63
CA LEU A 344 -10.82 11.52 -25.43
C LEU A 344 -11.52 11.48 -26.80
N ASN A 345 -12.80 11.83 -26.86
CA ASN A 345 -13.54 11.90 -28.12
C ASN A 345 -12.97 12.97 -29.06
N ASP A 346 -12.57 14.13 -28.51
CA ASP A 346 -11.99 15.22 -29.29
C ASP A 346 -10.58 14.87 -29.77
N VAL A 347 -9.75 14.28 -28.90
CA VAL A 347 -8.36 13.90 -29.19
C VAL A 347 -8.28 12.75 -30.20
N LEU A 348 -9.21 11.80 -30.16
CA LEU A 348 -9.21 10.63 -31.04
C LEU A 348 -10.01 10.84 -32.33
N ASP A 349 -10.50 12.04 -32.64
CA ASP A 349 -11.41 12.28 -33.77
C ASP A 349 -10.84 11.82 -35.13
N SER A 350 -9.54 12.03 -35.37
CA SER A 350 -8.83 11.56 -36.56
C SER A 350 -8.84 10.03 -36.71
N PHE A 351 -8.99 9.30 -35.60
CA PHE A 351 -9.01 7.84 -35.54
C PHE A 351 -10.43 7.26 -35.38
N SER A 352 -11.46 8.08 -35.58
CA SER A 352 -12.85 7.62 -35.65
C SER A 352 -13.10 6.76 -36.90
N ASP A 353 -14.19 5.98 -36.89
CA ASP A 353 -14.52 5.04 -37.96
C ASP A 353 -14.60 5.71 -39.34
N ASP A 354 -15.01 6.98 -39.38
CA ASP A 354 -15.16 7.81 -40.58
C ASP A 354 -13.82 8.34 -41.13
N ASN A 355 -12.85 8.60 -40.25
CA ASN A 355 -11.59 9.30 -40.59
C ASN A 355 -10.38 8.37 -40.70
N ILE A 356 -10.39 7.24 -39.98
CA ILE A 356 -9.24 6.34 -39.79
C ILE A 356 -8.62 5.83 -41.10
N ASP A 357 -9.43 5.62 -42.14
CA ASP A 357 -8.97 5.08 -43.43
C ASP A 357 -8.30 6.14 -44.32
N THR A 358 -8.40 7.43 -43.94
CA THR A 358 -7.93 8.58 -44.73
C THR A 358 -6.91 9.45 -44.03
N THR A 359 -6.76 9.31 -42.70
CA THR A 359 -5.80 10.08 -41.91
C THR A 359 -4.37 9.56 -42.11
N ASN A 360 -3.41 10.47 -42.02
CA ASN A 360 -1.98 10.17 -41.89
C ASN A 360 -1.43 10.63 -40.53
N ASP A 361 -2.32 10.97 -39.60
CA ASP A 361 -1.97 11.46 -38.26
C ASP A 361 -1.37 10.32 -37.45
N LYS A 362 -0.35 10.65 -36.66
CA LYS A 362 0.34 9.69 -35.81
C LYS A 362 0.20 10.13 -34.37
N PHE A 363 -0.31 9.25 -33.53
CA PHE A 363 -0.74 9.63 -32.20
C PHE A 363 -0.33 8.60 -31.16
N ILE A 364 0.24 9.08 -30.05
CA ILE A 364 0.56 8.24 -28.88
C ILE A 364 -0.35 8.66 -27.73
N LEU A 365 -1.18 7.73 -27.28
CA LEU A 365 -2.10 7.95 -26.17
C LEU A 365 -1.68 7.11 -24.97
N ALA A 366 -1.26 7.77 -23.88
CA ALA A 366 -1.10 7.12 -22.59
C ALA A 366 -2.44 7.06 -21.85
N ILE A 367 -2.96 5.85 -21.63
CA ILE A 367 -4.29 5.66 -21.04
C ILE A 367 -4.32 4.53 -20.01
N ASN A 368 -5.18 4.67 -19.01
CA ASN A 368 -5.50 3.59 -18.09
C ASN A 368 -6.50 2.62 -18.73
N LEU A 369 -6.31 1.31 -18.56
CA LEU A 369 -7.22 0.28 -19.08
C LEU A 369 -8.68 0.52 -18.68
N GLY A 370 -8.93 0.96 -17.44
CA GLY A 370 -10.29 1.32 -16.99
C GLY A 370 -10.88 2.52 -17.72
N ALA A 371 -10.06 3.55 -17.99
CA ALA A 371 -10.50 4.73 -18.76
C ALA A 371 -10.78 4.36 -20.23
N LEU A 372 -9.98 3.47 -20.81
CA LEU A 372 -10.21 2.93 -22.15
C LEU A 372 -11.52 2.13 -22.22
N SER A 373 -11.78 1.26 -21.24
CA SER A 373 -13.05 0.52 -21.13
C SER A 373 -14.24 1.48 -21.03
N ASN A 374 -14.15 2.47 -20.14
CA ASN A 374 -15.22 3.47 -19.95
C ASN A 374 -15.47 4.29 -21.21
N PHE A 375 -14.43 4.64 -21.97
CA PHE A 375 -14.56 5.37 -23.24
C PHE A 375 -15.28 4.53 -24.30
N ILE A 376 -14.88 3.26 -24.45
CA ILE A 376 -15.45 2.32 -25.42
C ILE A 376 -16.93 2.03 -25.13
N ASP A 377 -17.32 1.97 -23.86
CA ASP A 377 -18.71 1.75 -23.44
C ASP A 377 -19.52 3.04 -23.26
N SER A 378 -18.91 4.21 -23.52
CA SER A 378 -19.57 5.50 -23.45
C SER A 378 -20.52 5.78 -24.63
N LYS A 379 -21.22 6.92 -24.56
CA LYS A 379 -22.02 7.47 -25.66
C LYS A 379 -21.22 7.63 -26.97
N TYR A 380 -19.90 7.82 -26.89
CA TYR A 380 -19.03 8.00 -28.06
C TYR A 380 -18.53 6.69 -28.67
N GLY A 381 -18.69 5.54 -27.99
CA GLY A 381 -18.22 4.25 -28.50
C GLY A 381 -18.79 3.88 -29.87
N SER A 382 -19.97 4.41 -30.21
CA SER A 382 -20.59 4.27 -31.54
C SER A 382 -19.79 4.89 -32.69
N ARG A 383 -18.89 5.86 -32.42
CA ARG A 383 -17.98 6.48 -33.39
C ARG A 383 -16.66 5.71 -33.59
N PHE A 384 -16.38 4.75 -32.69
CA PHE A 384 -15.09 4.08 -32.57
C PHE A 384 -15.27 2.54 -32.57
N THR A 385 -16.12 2.02 -33.45
CA THR A 385 -16.44 0.58 -33.48
C THR A 385 -15.27 -0.26 -34.00
N LYS A 386 -14.44 0.26 -34.90
CA LYS A 386 -13.20 -0.41 -35.34
C LYS A 386 -12.20 -0.53 -34.19
N LEU A 387 -12.04 0.52 -33.39
CA LEU A 387 -11.22 0.50 -32.18
C LEU A 387 -11.77 -0.49 -31.15
N LYS A 388 -13.08 -0.48 -30.89
CA LYS A 388 -13.73 -1.45 -29.98
C LYS A 388 -13.43 -2.90 -30.37
N LYS A 389 -13.59 -3.23 -31.67
CA LYS A 389 -13.27 -4.58 -32.18
C LYS A 389 -11.80 -4.94 -32.02
N TYR A 390 -10.89 -3.97 -32.20
CA TYR A 390 -9.47 -4.19 -32.00
C TYR A 390 -9.15 -4.51 -30.53
N VAL A 391 -9.70 -3.74 -29.59
CA VAL A 391 -9.53 -3.96 -28.14
C VAL A 391 -10.05 -5.33 -27.71
N GLU A 392 -11.23 -5.74 -28.19
CA GLU A 392 -11.83 -7.05 -27.92
C GLU A 392 -11.01 -8.19 -28.57
N ALA A 393 -10.58 -8.03 -29.82
CA ALA A 393 -9.85 -9.09 -30.55
C ALA A 393 -8.44 -9.34 -29.99
N LYS A 394 -7.75 -8.30 -29.54
CA LYS A 394 -6.42 -8.40 -28.92
C LYS A 394 -6.49 -8.75 -27.42
N GLY A 395 -7.70 -8.80 -26.84
CA GLY A 395 -7.88 -9.12 -25.42
C GLY A 395 -7.22 -8.11 -24.49
N ILE A 396 -7.13 -6.83 -24.86
CA ILE A 396 -6.38 -5.80 -24.11
C ILE A 396 -6.95 -5.61 -22.69
N LEU A 397 -8.24 -5.87 -22.52
CA LEU A 397 -8.96 -5.77 -21.24
C LEU A 397 -9.02 -7.11 -20.48
N GLU A 398 -8.53 -8.20 -21.06
CA GLU A 398 -8.51 -9.52 -20.42
C GLU A 398 -7.30 -9.68 -19.49
N VAL A 399 -7.37 -10.65 -18.56
CA VAL A 399 -6.31 -10.91 -17.56
C VAL A 399 -5.12 -11.68 -18.18
N ASP A 400 -5.30 -12.25 -19.36
CA ASP A 400 -4.26 -13.03 -20.03
C ASP A 400 -3.23 -12.13 -20.72
N ILE A 401 -2.01 -12.64 -20.82
CA ILE A 401 -0.91 -12.01 -21.54
C ILE A 401 -1.29 -11.79 -22.99
N SER A 402 -1.36 -10.52 -23.39
CA SER A 402 -1.67 -10.09 -24.75
C SER A 402 -0.41 -10.07 -25.63
N GLU A 403 -0.52 -10.26 -26.94
CA GLU A 403 0.64 -10.13 -27.85
C GLU A 403 0.68 -8.70 -28.40
N SER A 404 1.73 -7.95 -28.04
CA SER A 404 1.94 -6.52 -28.35
C SER A 404 2.78 -6.28 -29.61
N SER A 405 2.98 -7.30 -30.45
CA SER A 405 3.78 -7.17 -31.67
C SER A 405 3.11 -6.22 -32.68
N TYR A 406 3.94 -5.45 -33.40
CA TYR A 406 3.47 -4.50 -34.40
C TYR A 406 2.64 -5.17 -35.49
N ASP A 407 1.43 -4.65 -35.72
CA ASP A 407 0.47 -5.18 -36.67
C ASP A 407 0.45 -4.30 -37.93
N GLU A 408 1.11 -4.78 -39.00
CA GLU A 408 1.21 -4.05 -40.28
C GLU A 408 -0.15 -3.79 -40.93
N GLU A 409 -1.17 -4.60 -40.65
CA GLU A 409 -2.49 -4.49 -41.25
C GLU A 409 -3.43 -3.54 -40.47
N SER A 410 -3.11 -3.26 -39.20
CA SER A 410 -3.92 -2.41 -38.32
C SER A 410 -3.38 -0.99 -38.21
N SER A 411 -4.26 0.02 -38.20
CA SER A 411 -3.91 1.42 -37.83
C SER A 411 -3.86 1.64 -36.31
N PHE A 412 -4.22 0.61 -35.54
CA PHE A 412 -4.15 0.58 -34.08
C PHE A 412 -3.01 -0.33 -33.65
N GLN A 413 -2.17 0.18 -32.76
CA GLN A 413 -1.12 -0.54 -32.06
C GLN A 413 -1.34 -0.37 -30.55
N PHE A 414 -0.89 -1.32 -29.75
CA PHE A 414 -0.95 -1.18 -28.30
C PHE A 414 0.24 -1.85 -27.62
N ILE A 415 0.54 -1.36 -26.42
CA ILE A 415 1.44 -2.02 -25.48
C ILE A 415 0.84 -1.96 -24.08
N ASN A 416 0.83 -3.08 -23.37
CA ASN A 416 0.32 -3.14 -22.01
C ASN A 416 1.48 -3.23 -21.01
N PHE A 417 1.66 -2.17 -20.22
CA PHE A 417 2.71 -2.11 -19.19
C PHE A 417 2.41 -3.05 -18.03
N SER A 418 1.14 -3.34 -17.77
CA SER A 418 0.72 -4.22 -16.68
C SER A 418 1.09 -5.69 -16.91
N ASP A 419 1.48 -6.07 -18.14
CA ASP A 419 2.02 -7.40 -18.43
C ASP A 419 3.47 -7.58 -17.93
N TYR A 420 4.16 -6.48 -17.59
CA TYR A 420 5.55 -6.49 -17.14
C TYR A 420 5.63 -6.30 -15.64
N HIS A 421 6.08 -7.35 -14.96
CA HIS A 421 6.28 -7.30 -13.52
C HIS A 421 7.61 -6.64 -13.17
N ILE A 422 7.71 -6.11 -11.96
CA ILE A 422 8.96 -5.58 -11.43
C ILE A 422 10.03 -6.68 -11.24
N TYR A 423 9.65 -7.96 -11.36
CA TYR A 423 10.51 -9.13 -11.21
C TYR A 423 10.29 -10.13 -12.35
N SER A 424 11.29 -10.95 -12.62
CA SER A 424 11.26 -12.07 -13.55
C SER A 424 11.23 -13.39 -12.79
N LEU A 425 10.75 -14.44 -13.46
CA LEU A 425 10.74 -15.79 -12.92
C LEU A 425 11.94 -16.58 -13.44
N THR A 426 12.58 -17.32 -12.53
CA THR A 426 13.60 -18.32 -12.85
C THR A 426 13.28 -19.63 -12.14
N GLU A 427 13.97 -20.71 -12.49
CA GLU A 427 13.74 -22.05 -11.92
C GLU A 427 13.98 -22.12 -10.40
N GLU A 428 14.93 -21.34 -9.88
CA GLU A 428 15.31 -21.40 -8.47
C GLU A 428 14.51 -20.41 -7.61
N LYS A 429 14.58 -19.12 -7.96
CA LYS A 429 13.91 -18.03 -7.24
C LYS A 429 13.55 -16.87 -8.19
N PRO A 430 12.53 -16.06 -7.89
CA PRO A 430 12.30 -14.84 -8.65
C PRO A 430 13.51 -13.89 -8.53
N LYS A 431 13.75 -13.09 -9.56
CA LYS A 431 14.83 -12.09 -9.58
C LYS A 431 14.28 -10.76 -10.03
N SER A 432 14.89 -9.66 -9.62
CA SER A 432 14.54 -8.34 -10.15
C SER A 432 15.80 -7.57 -10.53
N LYS A 433 16.11 -7.62 -11.83
CA LYS A 433 17.16 -6.77 -12.40
C LYS A 433 16.80 -5.28 -12.28
N TYR A 434 15.51 -4.95 -12.43
CA TYR A 434 15.03 -3.59 -12.32
C TYR A 434 15.29 -2.99 -10.93
N LEU A 435 14.91 -3.69 -9.86
CA LEU A 435 15.18 -3.26 -8.49
C LEU A 435 16.69 -3.17 -8.22
N GLU A 436 17.45 -4.16 -8.71
CA GLU A 436 18.89 -4.18 -8.52
C GLU A 436 19.59 -2.99 -9.19
N ASP A 437 19.23 -2.67 -10.43
CA ASP A 437 19.80 -1.55 -11.17
C ASP A 437 19.43 -0.20 -10.54
N ILE A 438 18.23 -0.05 -9.98
CA ILE A 438 17.85 1.15 -9.20
C ILE A 438 18.72 1.31 -7.96
N ILE A 439 18.87 0.24 -7.17
CA ILE A 439 19.70 0.30 -5.95
C ILE A 439 21.17 0.54 -6.31
N LYS A 440 21.65 -0.03 -7.43
CA LYS A 440 22.99 0.27 -7.96
C LYS A 440 23.12 1.72 -8.37
N ASN A 441 22.15 2.33 -9.04
CA ASN A 441 22.17 3.76 -9.36
C ASN A 441 22.28 4.64 -8.10
N ILE A 442 21.83 4.16 -6.95
CA ILE A 442 22.01 4.86 -5.67
C ILE A 442 23.42 4.63 -5.09
N THR A 443 23.97 3.43 -5.17
CA THR A 443 25.16 3.02 -4.39
C THR A 443 26.48 2.90 -5.17
N GLN A 444 26.42 2.79 -6.49
CA GLN A 444 27.55 2.49 -7.37
C GLN A 444 28.51 3.66 -7.54
N GLU A 445 29.75 3.35 -7.89
CA GLU A 445 30.77 4.33 -8.23
C GLU A 445 30.53 4.93 -9.62
N HIS A 446 29.99 6.14 -9.66
CA HIS A 446 29.76 6.86 -10.91
C HIS A 446 29.91 8.36 -10.73
N LYS A 447 30.44 9.06 -11.75
CA LYS A 447 30.70 10.51 -11.69
C LYS A 447 29.43 11.31 -11.41
N ASN A 448 28.32 10.91 -12.01
CA ASN A 448 27.02 11.57 -11.86
C ASN A 448 26.21 11.07 -10.65
N ASN A 449 26.73 10.11 -9.87
CA ASN A 449 26.04 9.62 -8.68
C ASN A 449 26.18 10.61 -7.53
N VAL A 450 25.14 11.43 -7.34
CA VAL A 450 25.08 12.44 -6.26
C VAL A 450 25.18 11.78 -4.88
N PHE A 451 24.54 10.64 -4.66
CA PHE A 451 24.51 9.95 -3.37
C PHE A 451 25.88 9.40 -2.99
N LYS A 452 26.55 8.70 -3.91
CA LYS A 452 27.88 8.13 -3.67
C LYS A 452 28.93 9.22 -3.45
N ASN A 453 28.87 10.29 -4.23
CA ASN A 453 29.76 11.44 -4.07
C ASN A 453 29.54 12.11 -2.70
N SER A 454 28.29 12.32 -2.30
CA SER A 454 27.94 12.88 -0.98
C SER A 454 28.44 12.00 0.17
N TYR A 455 28.23 10.68 0.10
CA TYR A 455 28.75 9.75 1.11
C TYR A 455 30.28 9.82 1.25
N LYS A 456 31.03 9.87 0.14
CA LYS A 456 32.50 9.95 0.17
C LYS A 456 33.00 11.25 0.75
N ASN A 457 32.41 12.37 0.33
CA ASN A 457 32.90 13.70 0.70
C ASN A 457 32.46 14.09 2.11
N ASN A 458 31.23 13.74 2.49
CA ASN A 458 30.57 14.24 3.69
C ASN A 458 30.58 13.23 4.84
N CYS A 459 30.21 11.97 4.61
CA CYS A 459 30.04 11.00 5.70
C CYS A 459 31.37 10.48 6.26
N LYS A 460 32.38 10.25 5.40
CA LYS A 460 33.68 9.72 5.85
C LYS A 460 34.44 10.68 6.76
N ASN A 461 34.31 11.98 6.52
CA ASN A 461 34.98 13.03 7.28
C ASN A 461 34.11 13.63 8.40
N CYS A 462 32.92 13.06 8.64
CA CYS A 462 31.99 13.56 9.64
C CYS A 462 32.45 13.21 11.07
N SER A 463 32.25 14.13 12.02
CA SER A 463 32.61 13.93 13.44
C SER A 463 31.92 12.73 14.08
N VAL A 464 30.69 12.41 13.64
CA VAL A 464 29.87 11.32 14.18
C VAL A 464 29.85 10.06 13.32
N ASN A 465 30.76 9.97 12.35
CA ASN A 465 30.87 8.87 11.37
C ASN A 465 30.69 7.47 12.03
N TYR A 466 31.42 7.20 13.12
CA TYR A 466 31.43 5.89 13.78
C TYR A 466 30.04 5.44 14.31
N LYS A 467 29.22 6.37 14.80
CA LYS A 467 27.88 6.09 15.36
C LYS A 467 26.72 6.45 14.44
N CYS A 468 26.98 6.91 13.22
CA CYS A 468 25.94 7.39 12.32
C CYS A 468 25.12 6.24 11.70
N PRO A 469 23.81 6.09 12.04
CA PRO A 469 22.99 5.00 11.50
C PRO A 469 22.79 5.11 9.98
N VAL A 470 22.61 6.32 9.45
CA VAL A 470 22.42 6.55 8.00
C VAL A 470 23.63 6.08 7.21
N LYS A 471 24.84 6.35 7.72
CA LYS A 471 26.08 5.85 7.11
C LYS A 471 26.10 4.32 7.09
N VAL A 472 25.79 3.69 8.23
CA VAL A 472 25.75 2.23 8.35
C VAL A 472 24.73 1.64 7.38
N ASN A 473 23.51 2.17 7.33
CA ASN A 473 22.46 1.71 6.42
C ASN A 473 22.87 1.85 4.95
N TYR A 474 23.53 2.96 4.59
CA TYR A 474 24.03 3.18 3.24
C TYR A 474 25.16 2.22 2.86
N GLU A 475 26.09 1.92 3.79
CA GLU A 475 27.12 0.89 3.59
C GLU A 475 26.51 -0.50 3.47
N MET A 476 25.51 -0.83 4.29
CA MET A 476 24.79 -2.10 4.20
C MET A 476 24.09 -2.24 2.84
N LEU A 477 23.49 -1.17 2.32
CA LEU A 477 22.89 -1.18 0.98
C LEU A 477 23.92 -1.40 -0.15
N MET A 478 25.22 -1.16 0.08
CA MET A 478 26.27 -1.48 -0.89
C MET A 478 26.62 -2.97 -0.93
N GLU A 479 26.33 -3.73 0.12
CA GLU A 479 26.64 -5.16 0.19
C GLU A 479 25.70 -5.97 -0.70
N ASP A 480 26.26 -6.87 -1.51
CA ASP A 480 25.49 -7.65 -2.48
C ASP A 480 24.43 -8.53 -1.79
N SER A 481 24.79 -9.16 -0.67
CA SER A 481 23.87 -10.00 0.11
C SER A 481 22.67 -9.21 0.67
N VAL A 482 22.91 -7.98 1.13
CA VAL A 482 21.85 -7.10 1.66
C VAL A 482 20.93 -6.66 0.53
N ARG A 483 21.47 -6.27 -0.64
CA ARG A 483 20.64 -5.92 -1.81
C ARG A 483 19.79 -7.09 -2.27
N GLU A 484 20.38 -8.27 -2.40
CA GLU A 484 19.66 -9.48 -2.81
C GLU A 484 18.53 -9.83 -1.83
N ALA A 485 18.80 -9.80 -0.53
CA ALA A 485 17.78 -10.07 0.49
C ALA A 485 16.68 -9.00 0.51
N LEU A 486 17.03 -7.72 0.31
CA LEU A 486 16.05 -6.63 0.20
C LEU A 486 15.14 -6.81 -1.02
N ILE A 487 15.71 -7.22 -2.16
CA ILE A 487 14.95 -7.52 -3.38
C ILE A 487 14.02 -8.72 -3.16
N ASP A 488 14.53 -9.81 -2.59
CA ASP A 488 13.74 -11.01 -2.27
C ASP A 488 12.54 -10.64 -1.38
N LEU A 489 12.74 -9.77 -0.38
CA LEU A 489 11.71 -9.29 0.55
C LEU A 489 10.63 -8.46 -0.16
N VAL A 490 11.03 -7.51 -1.02
CA VAL A 490 10.08 -6.70 -1.81
C VAL A 490 9.25 -7.57 -2.75
N VAL A 491 9.88 -8.54 -3.43
CA VAL A 491 9.18 -9.46 -4.34
C VAL A 491 8.21 -10.36 -3.56
N GLU A 492 8.62 -10.88 -2.40
CA GLU A 492 7.72 -11.66 -1.54
C GLU A 492 6.51 -10.85 -1.10
N SER A 493 6.70 -9.59 -0.68
CA SER A 493 5.62 -8.66 -0.35
C SER A 493 4.67 -8.41 -1.53
N VAL A 494 5.21 -8.21 -2.73
CA VAL A 494 4.42 -8.02 -3.96
C VAL A 494 3.52 -9.21 -4.23
N VAL A 495 4.05 -10.43 -4.11
CA VAL A 495 3.28 -11.67 -4.37
C VAL A 495 2.23 -11.92 -3.28
N LYS A 496 2.58 -11.75 -2.00
CA LYS A 496 1.68 -12.07 -0.88
C LYS A 496 0.51 -11.08 -0.77
N ASP A 497 0.78 -9.80 -0.92
CA ASP A 497 -0.24 -8.74 -0.76
C ASP A 497 -0.75 -8.18 -2.10
N LYS A 498 -0.31 -8.72 -3.25
CA LYS A 498 -0.68 -8.27 -4.61
C LYS A 498 -0.40 -6.77 -4.82
N LEU A 499 0.77 -6.32 -4.37
CA LEU A 499 1.12 -4.91 -4.42
C LEU A 499 1.46 -4.47 -5.85
N ILE A 500 0.94 -3.32 -6.26
CA ILE A 500 1.41 -2.61 -7.45
C ILE A 500 2.48 -1.62 -6.99
N VAL A 501 3.74 -1.88 -7.33
CA VAL A 501 4.87 -1.07 -6.88
C VAL A 501 5.35 -0.18 -8.02
N SER A 502 5.10 1.12 -7.88
CA SER A 502 5.65 2.13 -8.79
C SER A 502 7.14 2.41 -8.50
N THR A 503 7.85 2.95 -9.49
CA THR A 503 9.24 3.43 -9.30
C THR A 503 9.34 4.45 -8.17
N ARG A 504 8.36 5.35 -8.09
CA ARG A 504 8.32 6.43 -7.08
C ARG A 504 8.21 5.86 -5.67
N SER A 505 7.27 4.95 -5.45
CA SER A 505 7.11 4.31 -4.15
C SER A 505 8.31 3.44 -3.78
N LEU A 506 8.96 2.82 -4.76
CA LEU A 506 10.20 2.11 -4.54
C LEU A 506 11.36 3.03 -4.10
N LEU A 507 11.55 4.17 -4.76
CA LEU A 507 12.59 5.13 -4.38
C LEU A 507 12.34 5.66 -2.95
N ASN A 508 11.08 5.95 -2.62
CA ASN A 508 10.70 6.34 -1.26
C ASN A 508 10.95 5.21 -0.25
N PHE A 509 10.65 3.96 -0.60
CA PHE A 509 10.98 2.80 0.23
C PHE A 509 12.48 2.67 0.49
N ILE A 510 13.33 2.91 -0.53
CA ILE A 510 14.79 2.92 -0.35
C ILE A 510 15.22 4.09 0.55
N TYR A 511 14.54 5.25 0.47
CA TYR A 511 14.76 6.35 1.42
C TYR A 511 14.43 5.92 2.85
N ASP A 512 13.26 5.32 3.07
CA ASP A 512 12.81 4.86 4.38
C ASP A 512 13.74 3.78 4.95
N PHE A 513 14.30 2.91 4.10
CA PHE A 513 15.35 1.95 4.49
C PHE A 513 16.60 2.66 5.04
N LEU A 514 17.03 3.75 4.39
CA LEU A 514 18.27 4.45 4.70
C LEU A 514 18.14 5.43 5.88
N VAL A 515 17.04 6.17 5.96
CA VAL A 515 16.85 7.30 6.88
C VAL A 515 15.65 7.06 7.78
N ASN A 516 15.89 6.93 9.08
CA ASN A 516 14.82 6.80 10.06
C ASN A 516 14.01 8.11 10.19
N THR A 517 12.72 8.00 10.49
CA THR A 517 11.79 9.13 10.66
C THR A 517 12.26 10.16 11.68
N THR A 518 12.98 9.73 12.72
CA THR A 518 13.59 10.61 13.72
C THR A 518 14.61 11.58 13.13
N LEU A 519 15.23 11.24 11.99
CA LEU A 519 16.27 12.03 11.33
C LEU A 519 15.75 12.83 10.12
N ASP A 520 14.58 12.49 9.57
CA ASP A 520 14.03 13.05 8.32
C ASP A 520 13.85 14.58 8.37
N ASN A 521 13.30 15.09 9.47
CA ASN A 521 12.97 16.52 9.61
C ASN A 521 14.07 17.36 10.26
N LYS A 522 15.22 16.76 10.58
CA LYS A 522 16.32 17.46 11.27
C LYS A 522 17.26 18.13 10.26
N ASN A 523 17.80 19.28 10.63
CA ASN A 523 18.90 19.89 9.88
C ASN A 523 20.25 19.23 10.19
N HIS A 524 21.31 19.54 9.41
CA HIS A 524 22.64 18.94 9.59
C HIS A 524 23.17 19.00 11.04
N ILE A 525 23.04 20.18 11.68
CA ILE A 525 23.54 20.43 13.03
C ILE A 525 22.76 19.60 14.06
N GLU A 526 21.44 19.51 13.90
CA GLU A 526 20.56 18.71 14.75
C GLU A 526 20.82 17.21 14.60
N ILE A 527 21.08 16.73 13.38
CA ILE A 527 21.45 15.34 13.13
C ILE A 527 22.74 15.00 13.88
N ILE A 528 23.79 15.84 13.77
CA ILE A 528 25.05 15.62 14.49
C ILE A 528 24.80 15.59 16.00
N LYS A 529 24.13 16.61 16.56
CA LYS A 529 23.83 16.69 18.00
C LYS A 529 23.04 15.50 18.53
N TYR A 530 22.13 14.97 17.71
CA TYR A 530 21.36 13.77 18.05
C TYR A 530 22.26 12.53 18.07
N ILE A 531 23.06 12.33 17.01
CA ILE A 531 23.95 11.15 16.91
C ILE A 531 25.06 11.18 17.97
N GLU A 532 25.56 12.35 18.38
CA GLU A 532 26.53 12.46 19.48
C GLU A 532 25.99 11.90 20.81
N LYS A 533 24.68 12.04 21.03
CA LYS A 533 23.99 11.62 22.26
C LYS A 533 23.29 10.28 22.15
N ILE A 534 23.26 9.67 20.96
CA ILE A 534 22.49 8.46 20.68
C ILE A 534 22.94 7.31 21.59
N ASP A 535 21.97 6.70 22.26
CA ASP A 535 22.20 5.47 23.01
C ASP A 535 22.10 4.22 22.11
N CYS A 536 22.36 3.04 22.68
CA CYS A 536 22.31 1.80 21.90
C CYS A 536 20.88 1.46 21.42
N LYS A 537 19.86 1.76 22.23
CA LYS A 537 18.46 1.46 21.90
C LYS A 537 17.96 2.34 20.75
N GLU A 538 18.26 3.63 20.81
CA GLU A 538 17.99 4.60 19.76
C GLU A 538 18.78 4.29 18.49
N PHE A 539 20.03 3.87 18.63
CA PHE A 539 20.84 3.42 17.49
C PHE A 539 20.18 2.22 16.79
N ILE A 540 19.81 1.17 17.52
CA ILE A 540 19.13 -0.02 16.97
C ILE A 540 17.86 0.38 16.22
N ASN A 541 17.05 1.28 16.80
CA ASN A 541 15.83 1.78 16.16
C ASN A 541 16.07 2.50 14.83
N CYS A 542 17.26 3.06 14.61
CA CYS A 542 17.60 3.81 13.39
C CYS A 542 18.31 2.95 12.33
N ILE A 543 18.62 1.68 12.64
CA ILE A 543 19.23 0.74 11.68
C ILE A 543 18.20 0.22 10.70
N PHE A 544 18.64 -0.07 9.48
CA PHE A 544 17.77 -0.47 8.36
C PHE A 544 16.82 -1.63 8.68
N THR A 545 17.25 -2.60 9.52
CA THR A 545 16.37 -3.70 9.94
C THR A 545 15.20 -3.22 10.77
N SER A 546 15.39 -2.22 11.64
CA SER A 546 14.25 -1.59 12.35
C SER A 546 13.45 -0.70 11.42
N ASN A 547 14.12 0.08 10.55
CA ASN A 547 13.42 0.91 9.57
C ASN A 547 12.45 0.10 8.69
N LEU A 548 12.86 -1.10 8.27
CA LEU A 548 12.07 -2.01 7.42
C LEU A 548 10.86 -2.61 8.13
N PHE A 549 11.02 -3.07 9.37
CA PHE A 549 10.02 -3.90 10.02
C PHE A 549 9.16 -3.17 11.05
N ASP A 550 9.62 -2.03 11.60
CA ASP A 550 8.92 -1.37 12.70
C ASP A 550 7.95 -0.25 12.24
N HIS A 551 8.07 0.23 11.00
CA HIS A 551 7.38 1.43 10.48
C HIS A 551 6.32 1.16 9.40
N LYS A 552 5.36 0.29 9.70
CA LYS A 552 4.27 -0.08 8.77
C LYS A 552 3.37 1.09 8.32
N GLU A 553 3.40 2.19 9.05
CA GLU A 553 2.59 3.38 8.80
C GLU A 553 3.10 4.27 7.66
N LEU A 554 4.36 4.14 7.27
CA LEU A 554 5.00 5.05 6.31
C LEU A 554 4.66 4.74 4.85
N SER A 555 4.60 3.46 4.50
CA SER A 555 4.28 3.04 3.14
C SER A 555 3.57 1.68 3.12
N TYR A 556 2.80 1.44 2.06
CA TYR A 556 2.13 0.15 1.85
C TYR A 556 3.14 -1.00 1.66
N ILE A 557 4.34 -0.70 1.14
CA ILE A 557 5.43 -1.68 1.01
C ILE A 557 5.91 -2.10 2.40
N LEU A 558 6.19 -1.14 3.30
CA LEU A 558 6.58 -1.43 4.68
C LEU A 558 5.46 -2.13 5.47
N ALA A 559 4.20 -1.78 5.20
CA ALA A 559 3.05 -2.45 5.79
C ALA A 559 2.98 -3.94 5.42
N SER A 560 3.39 -4.29 4.19
CA SER A 560 3.49 -5.68 3.76
C SER A 560 4.70 -6.38 4.37
N ILE A 561 5.87 -5.72 4.35
CA ILE A 561 7.12 -6.25 4.92
C ILE A 561 6.98 -6.56 6.41
N ASN A 562 6.28 -5.72 7.18
CA ASN A 562 5.99 -5.97 8.60
C ASN A 562 5.26 -7.30 8.84
N LYS A 563 4.40 -7.76 7.92
CA LYS A 563 3.69 -9.04 8.07
C LYS A 563 4.59 -10.26 7.91
N ILE A 564 5.70 -10.09 7.18
CA ILE A 564 6.69 -11.15 6.91
C ILE A 564 7.98 -10.97 7.74
N ASP A 565 7.91 -10.23 8.84
CA ASP A 565 9.05 -10.02 9.74
C ASP A 565 9.60 -11.37 10.26
N PRO A 566 10.91 -11.66 10.05
CA PRO A 566 11.51 -12.94 10.41
C PRO A 566 11.46 -13.26 11.90
N ILE A 567 11.20 -12.29 12.79
CA ILE A 567 11.01 -12.58 14.22
C ILE A 567 9.78 -13.46 14.48
N ASN A 568 8.83 -13.52 13.53
CA ASN A 568 7.62 -14.35 13.62
C ASN A 568 7.81 -15.75 13.03
N SER A 569 8.98 -16.06 12.45
CA SER A 569 9.29 -17.36 11.87
C SER A 569 9.33 -18.45 12.94
N LYS A 570 8.88 -19.65 12.58
CA LYS A 570 8.84 -20.81 13.49
C LYS A 570 9.73 -21.91 12.94
N SER A 571 10.86 -22.13 13.60
CA SER A 571 11.72 -23.27 13.30
C SER A 571 12.44 -23.75 14.56
N GLU A 572 12.64 -25.07 14.66
CA GLU A 572 13.35 -25.67 15.79
C GLU A 572 14.79 -25.13 15.92
N ASN A 573 15.44 -24.82 14.79
CA ASN A 573 16.76 -24.21 14.77
C ASN A 573 16.74 -22.79 15.39
N LEU A 574 15.79 -21.95 14.99
CA LEU A 574 15.64 -20.60 15.54
C LEU A 574 15.35 -20.63 17.05
N ASP A 575 14.42 -21.49 17.47
CA ASP A 575 14.06 -21.63 18.89
C ASP A 575 15.28 -22.02 19.74
N ASN A 576 16.08 -22.97 19.27
CA ASN A 576 17.30 -23.38 19.95
C ASN A 576 18.34 -22.25 20.06
N VAL A 577 18.47 -21.41 19.02
CA VAL A 577 19.37 -20.25 19.04
C VAL A 577 18.87 -19.16 19.99
N ILE A 578 17.57 -18.88 20.02
CA ILE A 578 16.97 -17.92 20.95
C ILE A 578 17.15 -18.41 22.40
N ILE A 579 16.98 -19.70 22.68
CA ILE A 579 17.26 -20.29 24.00
C ILE A 579 18.74 -20.11 24.36
N LYS A 580 19.67 -20.39 23.43
CA LYS A 580 21.12 -20.20 23.64
C LYS A 580 21.44 -18.74 23.96
N LEU A 581 20.91 -17.78 23.20
CA LEU A 581 21.08 -16.33 23.44
C LEU A 581 20.52 -15.90 24.80
N ASN A 582 19.47 -16.57 25.27
CA ASN A 582 18.89 -16.24 26.56
C ASN A 582 19.70 -16.70 27.76
N ILE A 583 20.44 -17.80 27.63
CA ILE A 583 21.22 -18.43 28.70
C ILE A 583 22.68 -17.95 28.73
N THR A 584 23.24 -17.61 27.57
CA THR A 584 24.69 -17.38 27.41
C THR A 584 25.12 -16.02 27.99
N GLU A 585 26.31 -15.97 28.62
CA GLU A 585 26.93 -14.72 29.11
C GLU A 585 27.67 -13.92 28.01
N ASP A 586 27.90 -14.56 26.87
CA ASP A 586 28.57 -14.03 25.69
C ASP A 586 27.68 -14.08 24.43
N MET A 587 26.82 -13.06 24.30
CA MET A 587 25.93 -12.94 23.14
C MET A 587 26.71 -12.63 21.85
N ALA A 588 27.82 -11.87 21.93
CA ALA A 588 28.63 -11.51 20.76
C ALA A 588 29.25 -12.74 20.08
N ASN A 589 29.65 -13.75 20.86
CA ASN A 589 30.14 -15.01 20.29
C ASN A 589 29.04 -15.75 19.50
N VAL A 590 27.79 -15.72 19.98
CA VAL A 590 26.66 -16.31 19.25
C VAL A 590 26.34 -15.47 18.01
N PHE A 591 26.35 -14.14 18.13
CA PHE A 591 26.11 -13.26 16.99
C PHE A 591 27.12 -13.48 15.86
N SER A 592 28.42 -13.50 16.18
CA SER A 592 29.51 -13.71 15.20
C SER A 592 29.62 -15.14 14.65
N GLU A 593 28.97 -16.12 15.27
CA GLU A 593 28.79 -17.47 14.71
C GLU A 593 27.79 -17.45 13.53
N TYR A 594 26.77 -16.59 13.58
CA TYR A 594 25.63 -16.61 12.64
C TYR A 594 25.56 -15.41 11.68
N VAL A 595 26.10 -14.25 12.06
CA VAL A 595 26.04 -13.00 11.28
C VAL A 595 27.43 -12.43 11.12
N GLU A 596 27.75 -11.99 9.91
CA GLU A 596 29.02 -11.33 9.60
C GLU A 596 28.81 -9.83 9.44
N VAL A 597 29.47 -9.01 10.26
CA VAL A 597 29.41 -7.55 10.22
C VAL A 597 30.83 -6.99 10.16
N ASN A 598 31.26 -6.60 8.96
CA ASN A 598 32.65 -6.22 8.67
C ASN A 598 32.90 -4.71 8.54
N ASN A 599 31.89 -3.87 8.81
CA ASN A 599 32.05 -2.42 8.69
C ASN A 599 32.75 -1.80 9.92
N ASP A 600 33.48 -0.70 9.71
CA ASP A 600 34.06 0.08 10.81
C ASP A 600 33.00 1.03 11.38
N SER A 601 32.16 0.49 12.27
CA SER A 601 31.01 1.19 12.85
C SER A 601 30.66 0.70 14.25
N TYR A 602 29.76 1.43 14.91
CA TYR A 602 29.19 1.01 16.18
C TYR A 602 28.46 -0.35 16.11
N LEU A 603 27.85 -0.68 14.96
CA LEU A 603 27.14 -1.95 14.76
C LEU A 603 28.08 -3.16 14.86
N SER A 604 29.24 -3.11 14.20
CA SER A 604 30.21 -4.21 14.27
C SER A 604 30.79 -4.37 15.68
N THR A 605 30.91 -3.28 16.43
CA THR A 605 31.31 -3.35 17.84
C THR A 605 30.26 -4.03 18.72
N ILE A 606 28.96 -3.72 18.53
CA ILE A 606 27.88 -4.42 19.23
C ILE A 606 27.90 -5.93 18.92
N PHE A 607 28.15 -6.31 17.66
CA PHE A 607 28.13 -7.70 17.23
C PHE A 607 29.37 -8.50 17.64
N ASN A 608 30.54 -7.86 17.71
CA ASN A 608 31.81 -8.56 17.91
C ASN A 608 32.39 -8.41 19.33
N LYS A 609 31.96 -7.41 20.12
CA LYS A 609 32.52 -7.15 21.46
C LYS A 609 31.47 -7.29 22.56
N ASN A 610 31.51 -8.41 23.27
CA ASN A 610 30.60 -8.68 24.38
C ASN A 610 30.71 -7.65 25.52
N GLU A 611 31.87 -7.01 25.69
CA GLU A 611 32.05 -5.92 26.66
C GLU A 611 31.10 -4.74 26.38
N GLU A 612 30.86 -4.39 25.11
CA GLU A 612 29.94 -3.31 24.78
C GLU A 612 28.50 -3.70 25.11
N ILE A 613 28.09 -4.94 24.79
CA ILE A 613 26.77 -5.47 25.19
C ILE A 613 26.61 -5.41 26.71
N LYS A 614 27.61 -5.87 27.47
CA LYS A 614 27.60 -5.82 28.94
C LYS A 614 27.53 -4.38 29.45
N ASN A 615 28.26 -3.45 28.85
CA ASN A 615 28.22 -2.03 29.22
C ASN A 615 26.83 -1.44 28.99
N VAL A 616 26.23 -1.69 27.83
CA VAL A 616 24.86 -1.26 27.49
C VAL A 616 23.84 -1.83 28.48
N MET A 617 23.96 -3.12 28.82
CA MET A 617 23.11 -3.79 29.79
C MET A 617 23.29 -3.25 31.22
N ASN A 618 24.52 -2.91 31.61
CA ASN A 618 24.83 -2.38 32.95
C ASN A 618 24.37 -0.93 33.15
N ARG A 619 24.25 -0.13 32.07
CA ARG A 619 23.73 1.24 32.12
C ARG A 619 22.22 1.31 32.42
N GLN A 620 21.49 0.21 32.24
CA GLN A 620 20.05 0.15 32.51
C GLN A 620 19.77 0.02 34.01
N LYS A 621 18.86 0.86 34.52
CA LYS A 621 18.56 0.95 35.96
C LYS A 621 17.79 -0.27 36.48
N ASN A 622 16.81 -0.75 35.71
CA ASN A 622 15.88 -1.79 36.15
C ASN A 622 16.01 -3.09 35.33
N LYS A 623 15.52 -4.20 35.89
CA LYS A 623 15.54 -5.52 35.22
C LYS A 623 14.72 -5.53 33.92
N SER A 624 13.56 -4.85 33.92
CA SER A 624 12.69 -4.70 32.75
C SER A 624 13.40 -4.03 31.58
N ASP A 625 14.19 -2.98 31.84
CA ASP A 625 14.91 -2.24 30.80
C ASP A 625 16.04 -3.07 30.20
N LYS A 626 16.73 -3.85 31.04
CA LYS A 626 17.73 -4.83 30.58
C LYS A 626 17.10 -5.87 29.66
N GLU A 627 15.92 -6.39 30.03
CA GLU A 627 15.20 -7.37 29.23
C GLU A 627 14.70 -6.78 27.90
N ASN A 628 14.21 -5.54 27.90
CA ASN A 628 13.82 -4.84 26.69
C ASN A 628 14.99 -4.64 25.71
N VAL A 629 16.13 -4.14 26.21
CA VAL A 629 17.33 -3.96 25.38
C VAL A 629 17.84 -5.31 24.84
N LYS A 630 17.82 -6.35 25.68
CA LYS A 630 18.18 -7.71 25.26
C LYS A 630 17.27 -8.22 24.14
N ASN A 631 15.95 -8.05 24.27
CA ASN A 631 15.00 -8.47 23.24
C ASN A 631 15.26 -7.72 21.93
N LYS A 632 15.48 -6.40 21.97
CA LYS A 632 15.85 -5.63 20.76
C LYS A 632 17.14 -6.09 20.10
N LEU A 633 18.15 -6.49 20.88
CA LEU A 633 19.39 -7.06 20.34
C LEU A 633 19.12 -8.40 19.65
N ILE A 634 18.26 -9.25 20.24
CA ILE A 634 17.86 -10.53 19.65
C ILE A 634 17.04 -10.30 18.36
N ASP A 635 16.07 -9.38 18.37
CA ASP A 635 15.25 -9.06 17.20
C ASP A 635 16.13 -8.52 16.06
N MET A 636 17.04 -7.59 16.36
CA MET A 636 18.02 -7.10 15.39
C MET A 636 18.91 -8.22 14.86
N PHE A 637 19.36 -9.16 15.72
CA PHE A 637 20.15 -10.31 15.30
C PHE A 637 19.39 -11.23 14.33
N ILE A 638 18.14 -11.59 14.65
CA ILE A 638 17.29 -12.44 13.80
C ILE A 638 17.07 -11.76 12.45
N ARG A 639 16.70 -10.47 12.47
CA ARG A 639 16.49 -9.68 11.26
C ARG A 639 17.78 -9.56 10.43
N LEU A 640 18.95 -9.32 11.05
CA LEU A 640 20.23 -9.24 10.32
C LEU A 640 20.67 -10.57 9.71
N ASN A 641 20.35 -11.72 10.32
CA ASN A 641 20.66 -13.02 9.73
C ASN A 641 19.95 -13.24 8.38
N LEU A 642 18.80 -12.59 8.15
CA LEU A 642 18.14 -12.60 6.84
C LEU A 642 19.00 -11.96 5.74
N PHE A 643 19.75 -10.90 6.07
CA PHE A 643 20.52 -10.11 5.09
C PHE A 643 21.99 -10.54 5.00
N MET A 644 22.59 -10.97 6.10
CA MET A 644 24.02 -11.32 6.17
C MET A 644 24.26 -12.63 6.93
N PRO A 645 23.74 -13.77 6.44
CA PRO A 645 23.94 -15.05 7.10
C PRO A 645 25.37 -15.56 6.89
N LYS A 646 26.09 -15.79 7.99
CA LYS A 646 27.26 -16.68 8.01
C LYS A 646 26.84 -18.15 8.18
N LYS A 647 25.74 -18.34 8.92
CA LYS A 647 25.05 -19.61 9.10
C LYS A 647 23.55 -19.32 9.03
N GLU A 648 22.86 -20.00 8.13
CA GLU A 648 21.44 -19.73 7.87
C GLU A 648 20.55 -20.18 9.04
N LEU A 649 19.71 -19.26 9.51
CA LEU A 649 18.51 -19.60 10.26
C LEU A 649 17.41 -19.93 9.22
N ASP A 650 16.62 -20.97 9.49
CA ASP A 650 15.48 -21.37 8.63
C ASP A 650 14.35 -20.35 8.80
N LEU A 651 14.51 -19.18 8.17
CA LEU A 651 13.63 -18.00 8.27
C LEU A 651 12.72 -17.84 7.05
N LYS A 652 13.05 -18.49 5.92
CA LYS A 652 12.34 -18.33 4.63
C LYS A 652 11.02 -19.09 4.62
N ASP A 653 10.00 -18.52 3.99
CA ASP A 653 8.71 -19.18 3.81
C ASP A 653 8.76 -20.25 2.71
N LYS A 654 8.75 -21.51 3.12
CA LYS A 654 8.79 -22.68 2.21
C LYS A 654 7.55 -22.77 1.31
N THR A 655 6.39 -22.31 1.78
CA THR A 655 5.14 -22.33 1.01
C THR A 655 5.24 -21.33 -0.15
N TYR A 656 5.78 -20.14 0.13
CA TYR A 656 6.06 -19.12 -0.87
C TYR A 656 7.07 -19.61 -1.92
N LEU A 657 8.20 -20.18 -1.51
CA LEU A 657 9.20 -20.70 -2.44
C LEU A 657 8.64 -21.81 -3.35
N GLU A 658 7.78 -22.68 -2.81
CA GLU A 658 7.11 -23.72 -3.61
C GLU A 658 6.11 -23.11 -4.60
N TYR A 659 5.33 -22.11 -4.17
CA TYR A 659 4.41 -21.38 -5.04
C TYR A 659 5.12 -20.71 -6.22
N MET A 660 6.25 -20.02 -5.97
CA MET A 660 7.02 -19.35 -7.03
C MET A 660 7.57 -20.34 -8.07
N LYS A 661 7.99 -21.53 -7.64
CA LYS A 661 8.39 -22.61 -8.56
C LYS A 661 7.22 -23.07 -9.42
N TYR A 662 6.03 -23.23 -8.83
CA TYR A 662 4.85 -23.60 -9.60
C TYR A 662 4.45 -22.53 -10.61
N ILE A 663 4.53 -21.25 -10.26
CA ILE A 663 4.30 -20.14 -11.20
C ILE A 663 5.26 -20.20 -12.38
N TYR A 664 6.56 -20.42 -12.13
CA TYR A 664 7.56 -20.59 -13.20
C TYR A 664 7.23 -21.79 -14.11
N TYR A 665 7.02 -22.98 -13.56
CA TYR A 665 6.72 -24.17 -14.37
C TYR A 665 5.37 -24.10 -15.08
N PHE A 666 4.40 -23.38 -14.52
CA PHE A 666 3.09 -23.16 -15.14
C PHE A 666 3.23 -22.30 -16.40
N ASN A 667 3.91 -21.16 -16.29
CA ASN A 667 4.13 -20.26 -17.42
C ASN A 667 5.06 -20.87 -18.49
N LYS A 668 5.98 -21.77 -18.11
CA LYS A 668 6.80 -22.55 -19.05
C LYS A 668 6.04 -23.70 -19.74
N GLY A 669 4.90 -24.10 -19.18
CA GLY A 669 4.14 -25.27 -19.64
C GLY A 669 4.75 -26.63 -19.28
N GLU A 670 5.59 -26.70 -18.24
CA GLU A 670 6.30 -27.93 -17.86
C GLU A 670 5.43 -28.89 -17.03
N LYS A 671 4.77 -29.81 -17.71
CA LYS A 671 3.76 -30.72 -17.14
C LYS A 671 4.27 -31.60 -15.98
N LYS A 672 5.53 -32.03 -16.01
CA LYS A 672 6.08 -32.96 -15.01
C LYS A 672 6.13 -32.34 -13.62
N ASN A 673 6.62 -31.10 -13.54
CA ASN A 673 6.84 -30.39 -12.27
C ASN A 673 5.52 -29.85 -11.69
N LEU A 674 4.47 -29.73 -12.51
CA LEU A 674 3.12 -29.34 -12.07
C LEU A 674 2.30 -30.51 -11.49
N SER A 675 2.76 -31.76 -11.63
CA SER A 675 2.01 -32.93 -11.16
C SER A 675 1.70 -32.88 -9.65
N SER A 676 2.68 -32.46 -8.84
CA SER A 676 2.51 -32.30 -7.39
C SER A 676 1.49 -31.21 -7.06
N LEU A 677 1.54 -30.05 -7.75
CA LEU A 677 0.57 -28.97 -7.59
C LEU A 677 -0.86 -29.45 -7.83
N TYR A 678 -1.14 -30.03 -9.01
CA TYR A 678 -2.49 -30.50 -9.34
C TYR A 678 -2.98 -31.58 -8.37
N LYS A 679 -2.09 -32.44 -7.89
CA LYS A 679 -2.43 -33.44 -6.87
C LYS A 679 -2.75 -32.80 -5.52
N ASN A 680 -1.93 -31.86 -5.07
CA ASN A 680 -2.11 -31.16 -3.80
C ASN A 680 -3.43 -30.35 -3.80
N VAL A 681 -3.68 -29.59 -4.87
CA VAL A 681 -4.94 -28.83 -5.01
C VAL A 681 -6.14 -29.76 -5.12
N LYS A 682 -6.04 -30.88 -5.84
CA LYS A 682 -7.09 -31.92 -5.87
C LYS A 682 -7.39 -32.43 -4.46
N GLU A 683 -6.37 -32.75 -3.67
CA GLU A 683 -6.57 -33.19 -2.29
C GLU A 683 -7.27 -32.12 -1.43
N SER A 684 -6.88 -30.86 -1.58
CA SER A 684 -7.54 -29.74 -0.89
C SER A 684 -9.00 -29.55 -1.32
N ILE A 685 -9.33 -29.75 -2.60
CA ILE A 685 -10.71 -29.73 -3.11
C ILE A 685 -11.57 -30.78 -2.39
N TYR A 686 -11.06 -32.01 -2.23
CA TYR A 686 -11.79 -33.09 -1.58
C TYR A 686 -11.97 -32.83 -0.07
N ARG A 687 -10.94 -32.25 0.57
CA ARG A 687 -10.91 -31.92 2.01
C ARG A 687 -11.59 -30.59 2.38
N TRP A 688 -12.03 -29.79 1.41
CA TRP A 688 -12.57 -28.44 1.64
C TRP A 688 -13.73 -28.40 2.65
N ASN A 689 -14.60 -29.41 2.62
CA ASN A 689 -15.71 -29.54 3.57
C ASN A 689 -15.42 -30.54 4.71
N GLY A 690 -14.15 -30.78 4.98
CA GLY A 690 -13.65 -31.74 5.97
C GLY A 690 -13.15 -33.03 5.32
N ASP A 691 -12.44 -33.84 6.12
CA ASP A 691 -11.83 -35.09 5.68
C ASP A 691 -12.86 -36.16 5.29
N CYS A 692 -12.56 -37.03 4.33
CA CYS A 692 -13.44 -38.08 3.82
C CYS A 692 -12.67 -39.27 3.26
N GLU A 693 -13.38 -40.38 3.02
CA GLU A 693 -12.79 -41.55 2.36
C GLU A 693 -12.30 -41.20 0.95
N VAL A 694 -11.34 -42.00 0.47
CA VAL A 694 -10.71 -41.82 -0.84
C VAL A 694 -11.77 -41.76 -1.95
N ASP A 695 -11.55 -40.86 -2.91
CA ASP A 695 -12.43 -40.60 -4.07
C ASP A 695 -13.85 -40.11 -3.72
N ARG A 696 -14.05 -39.59 -2.50
CA ARG A 696 -15.31 -38.96 -2.09
C ARG A 696 -15.13 -37.52 -1.69
N ILE A 697 -16.17 -36.71 -1.88
CA ILE A 697 -16.21 -35.31 -1.43
C ILE A 697 -17.40 -35.09 -0.49
N ASN A 698 -17.18 -34.32 0.58
CA ASN A 698 -18.21 -33.97 1.55
C ASN A 698 -19.15 -32.87 1.04
N LEU A 699 -20.45 -33.06 1.26
CA LEU A 699 -21.52 -32.14 0.91
C LEU A 699 -21.81 -31.16 2.06
N SER A 700 -22.15 -29.92 1.70
CA SER A 700 -22.49 -28.85 2.65
C SER A 700 -23.95 -28.95 3.12
N ILE A 701 -24.22 -29.63 4.24
CA ILE A 701 -25.57 -29.78 4.82
C ILE A 701 -25.87 -28.82 6.00
N GLY A 702 -25.07 -27.76 6.16
CA GLY A 702 -25.26 -26.76 7.20
C GLY A 702 -25.03 -27.28 8.63
N ARG A 703 -25.84 -26.82 9.60
CA ARG A 703 -25.66 -27.12 11.04
C ARG A 703 -25.70 -28.63 11.36
N ASN A 704 -26.40 -29.42 10.54
CA ASN A 704 -26.50 -30.86 10.74
C ASN A 704 -25.20 -31.62 10.42
N GLN A 705 -24.17 -30.96 9.86
CA GLN A 705 -22.86 -31.56 9.59
C GLN A 705 -22.13 -32.09 10.83
N ILE A 706 -22.47 -31.60 12.02
CA ILE A 706 -21.89 -32.09 13.29
C ILE A 706 -22.41 -33.51 13.58
N ARG A 707 -23.65 -33.78 13.21
CA ARG A 707 -24.35 -35.04 13.49
C ARG A 707 -24.28 -36.01 12.32
N TYR A 708 -24.48 -35.51 11.11
CA TYR A 708 -24.49 -36.31 9.88
C TYR A 708 -23.41 -35.80 8.93
N LYS A 709 -22.66 -36.71 8.33
CA LYS A 709 -21.72 -36.38 7.26
C LYS A 709 -22.21 -37.01 5.98
N MET A 710 -22.54 -36.17 5.00
CA MET A 710 -22.97 -36.62 3.68
C MET A 710 -21.81 -36.46 2.70
N SER A 711 -21.55 -37.48 1.90
CA SER A 711 -20.50 -37.47 0.88
C SER A 711 -20.97 -38.18 -0.38
N GLN A 712 -20.33 -37.88 -1.50
CA GLN A 712 -20.60 -38.51 -2.80
C GLN A 712 -19.29 -38.95 -3.43
N ALA A 713 -19.34 -39.90 -4.36
CA ALA A 713 -18.22 -40.19 -5.23
C ALA A 713 -17.97 -39.02 -6.20
N LEU A 714 -16.69 -38.70 -6.41
CA LEU A 714 -16.25 -37.68 -7.37
C LEU A 714 -14.94 -38.16 -8.00
N ASP A 715 -14.90 -38.27 -9.33
CA ASP A 715 -13.67 -38.51 -10.09
C ASP A 715 -13.38 -37.30 -10.98
N ILE A 716 -12.34 -36.53 -10.60
CA ILE A 716 -11.82 -35.43 -11.42
C ILE A 716 -10.36 -35.68 -11.78
N LYS A 717 -10.00 -35.29 -13.00
CA LYS A 717 -8.64 -35.37 -13.54
C LYS A 717 -8.17 -33.98 -13.96
N PRO A 718 -6.85 -33.71 -13.86
CA PRO A 718 -6.30 -32.45 -14.34
C PRO A 718 -6.50 -32.35 -15.86
N ASP A 719 -6.80 -31.16 -16.34
CA ASP A 719 -6.74 -30.80 -17.75
C ASP A 719 -5.62 -29.79 -17.95
N LEU A 720 -4.72 -30.09 -18.89
CA LEU A 720 -3.48 -29.35 -19.15
C LEU A 720 -3.52 -28.66 -20.52
N SER A 721 -4.72 -28.42 -21.03
CA SER A 721 -4.99 -27.87 -22.37
C SER A 721 -4.66 -26.39 -22.47
N ASN A 722 -4.65 -25.66 -21.35
CA ASN A 722 -4.37 -24.23 -21.28
C ASN A 722 -2.88 -23.88 -21.16
N LEU A 723 -1.99 -24.87 -20.98
CA LEU A 723 -0.56 -24.61 -20.85
C LEU A 723 0.04 -24.21 -22.21
N LYS A 724 0.58 -22.99 -22.28
CA LYS A 724 1.41 -22.52 -23.41
C LYS A 724 2.86 -22.97 -23.14
N ILE A 725 3.57 -23.40 -24.20
CA ILE A 725 4.97 -23.81 -24.08
C ILE A 725 5.83 -22.58 -24.31
N ASP A 726 6.66 -22.26 -23.32
CA ASP A 726 7.70 -21.24 -23.43
C ASP A 726 9.07 -21.91 -23.23
N ASN A 727 10.04 -21.56 -24.07
CA ASN A 727 11.40 -22.10 -24.02
C ASN A 727 12.40 -21.12 -23.39
N GLU A 728 11.98 -19.91 -23.02
CA GLU A 728 12.83 -18.97 -22.32
C GLU A 728 13.25 -19.51 -20.94
N VAL A 729 14.48 -19.17 -20.54
CA VAL A 729 15.03 -19.56 -19.24
C VAL A 729 14.55 -18.62 -18.15
N GLU A 730 14.37 -17.34 -18.48
CA GLU A 730 13.94 -16.29 -17.57
C GLU A 730 12.71 -15.61 -18.16
N LEU A 731 11.60 -15.69 -17.45
CA LEU A 731 10.31 -15.17 -17.93
C LEU A 731 10.09 -13.77 -17.39
N PHE A 732 9.98 -12.80 -18.29
CA PHE A 732 9.70 -11.39 -17.96
C PHE A 732 8.22 -11.04 -18.13
N LYS A 733 7.50 -11.82 -18.95
CA LYS A 733 6.07 -11.73 -19.19
C LYS A 733 5.44 -13.02 -18.70
N PHE A 734 4.59 -12.96 -17.67
CA PHE A 734 4.00 -14.15 -17.07
C PHE A 734 2.70 -13.82 -16.32
N ASN A 735 1.84 -14.83 -16.18
CA ASN A 735 0.64 -14.73 -15.35
C ASN A 735 1.03 -15.01 -13.89
N PRO A 736 0.78 -14.08 -12.96
CA PRO A 736 1.10 -14.25 -11.54
C PRO A 736 0.14 -15.21 -10.81
N ASN A 737 -0.95 -15.63 -11.46
CA ASN A 737 -1.93 -16.57 -10.92
C ASN A 737 -1.83 -17.94 -11.64
N LEU A 738 -2.18 -19.01 -10.91
CA LEU A 738 -2.25 -20.36 -11.46
C LEU A 738 -3.67 -20.68 -11.91
N THR A 739 -3.96 -20.61 -13.21
CA THR A 739 -5.24 -21.03 -13.77
C THR A 739 -5.28 -22.55 -13.95
N LEU A 740 -5.81 -23.28 -12.97
CA LEU A 740 -5.88 -24.74 -12.99
C LEU A 740 -7.24 -25.21 -13.51
N ILE A 741 -7.23 -26.23 -14.37
CA ILE A 741 -8.45 -26.83 -14.95
C ILE A 741 -8.59 -28.28 -14.47
N TYR A 742 -9.81 -28.62 -14.03
CA TYR A 742 -10.19 -29.99 -13.68
C TYR A 742 -11.39 -30.44 -14.52
N LYS A 743 -11.34 -31.68 -15.01
CA LYS A 743 -12.40 -32.29 -15.82
C LYS A 743 -12.90 -33.60 -15.24
N ASN A 744 -14.18 -33.87 -15.44
CA ASN A 744 -14.77 -35.19 -15.21
C ASN A 744 -14.95 -35.91 -16.56
N VAL A 745 -14.32 -37.08 -16.71
CA VAL A 745 -14.28 -37.82 -17.98
C VAL A 745 -15.67 -38.35 -18.37
N GLN A 746 -16.51 -38.70 -17.39
CA GLN A 746 -17.83 -39.28 -17.65
C GLN A 746 -18.84 -38.23 -18.14
N LYS A 747 -18.81 -37.02 -17.56
CA LYS A 747 -19.74 -35.93 -17.92
C LYS A 747 -19.18 -34.96 -19.00
N ASN A 748 -17.93 -35.14 -19.43
CA ASN A 748 -17.21 -34.29 -20.40
C ASN A 748 -17.33 -32.78 -20.11
N LYS A 749 -17.24 -32.40 -18.83
CA LYS A 749 -17.26 -31.00 -18.38
C LYS A 749 -15.98 -30.67 -17.63
N SER A 750 -15.46 -29.47 -17.87
CA SER A 750 -14.29 -28.91 -17.21
C SER A 750 -14.65 -27.59 -16.52
N TYR A 751 -13.94 -27.28 -15.44
CA TYR A 751 -14.01 -25.99 -14.77
C TYR A 751 -12.59 -25.50 -14.46
N SER A 752 -12.36 -24.21 -14.67
CA SER A 752 -11.13 -23.52 -14.30
C SER A 752 -11.26 -22.85 -12.94
N ILE A 753 -10.12 -22.64 -12.28
CA ILE A 753 -9.98 -21.84 -11.07
C ILE A 753 -8.64 -21.12 -11.10
N ASP A 754 -8.64 -19.83 -10.81
CA ASP A 754 -7.43 -19.03 -10.64
C ASP A 754 -6.98 -19.06 -9.19
N ILE A 755 -5.71 -19.42 -8.97
CA ILE A 755 -5.12 -19.58 -7.65
C ILE A 755 -3.98 -18.57 -7.48
N ASP A 756 -4.24 -17.54 -6.70
CA ASP A 756 -3.21 -16.63 -6.16
C ASP A 756 -2.46 -17.28 -4.98
N PHE A 757 -1.43 -16.60 -4.45
CA PHE A 757 -0.65 -17.10 -3.32
C PHE A 757 -1.50 -17.35 -2.07
N ASN A 758 -2.40 -16.43 -1.72
CA ASN A 758 -3.18 -16.51 -0.48
C ASN A 758 -4.17 -17.69 -0.49
N LEU A 759 -4.80 -17.94 -1.64
CA LEU A 759 -5.62 -19.13 -1.85
C LEU A 759 -4.76 -20.39 -1.85
N TYR A 760 -3.59 -20.39 -2.50
CA TYR A 760 -2.66 -21.52 -2.47
C TYR A 760 -2.23 -21.88 -1.04
N GLU A 761 -1.85 -20.88 -0.23
CA GLU A 761 -1.48 -21.05 1.17
C GLU A 761 -2.63 -21.67 1.97
N LEU A 762 -3.85 -21.15 1.81
CA LEU A 762 -5.04 -21.73 2.43
C LEU A 762 -5.24 -23.18 1.99
N LEU A 763 -5.10 -23.49 0.71
CA LEU A 763 -5.24 -24.86 0.20
C LEU A 763 -4.19 -25.81 0.77
N MET A 764 -2.94 -25.37 0.96
CA MET A 764 -1.91 -26.17 1.61
C MET A 764 -2.24 -26.41 3.09
N ARG A 765 -2.76 -25.40 3.80
CA ARG A 765 -3.28 -25.58 5.16
C ARG A 765 -4.42 -26.58 5.20
N VAL A 766 -5.36 -26.51 4.24
CA VAL A 766 -6.50 -27.44 4.13
C VAL A 766 -6.04 -28.87 3.87
N LYS A 767 -5.06 -29.05 2.98
CA LYS A 767 -4.39 -30.35 2.76
C LYS A 767 -3.84 -30.91 4.09
N ASN A 768 -3.20 -30.05 4.89
CA ASN A 768 -2.64 -30.40 6.20
C ASN A 768 -3.67 -30.50 7.34
N GLY A 769 -4.98 -30.51 7.02
CA GLY A 769 -6.06 -30.78 7.98
C GLY A 769 -6.79 -29.55 8.51
N TYR A 770 -6.43 -28.34 8.06
CA TYR A 770 -7.20 -27.14 8.38
C TYR A 770 -8.59 -27.19 7.74
N ARG A 771 -9.63 -26.83 8.49
CA ARG A 771 -10.99 -26.73 7.95
C ARG A 771 -11.35 -25.25 7.75
N PRO A 772 -11.67 -24.81 6.52
CA PRO A 772 -12.01 -23.41 6.26
C PRO A 772 -13.19 -22.94 7.08
N ASN A 773 -13.03 -21.78 7.72
CA ASN A 773 -14.05 -21.13 8.51
C ASN A 773 -15.00 -20.29 7.61
N LYS A 774 -15.98 -19.59 8.21
CA LYS A 774 -16.93 -18.77 7.45
C LYS A 774 -16.27 -17.58 6.75
N ASN A 775 -15.29 -16.95 7.39
CA ASN A 775 -14.55 -15.82 6.82
C ASN A 775 -13.66 -16.29 5.67
N ASP A 776 -13.00 -17.45 5.79
CA ASP A 776 -12.21 -18.01 4.66
C ASP A 776 -13.11 -18.25 3.45
N LYS A 777 -14.29 -18.84 3.67
CA LYS A 777 -15.27 -19.06 2.59
C LYS A 777 -15.82 -17.75 2.00
N TYR A 778 -15.89 -16.68 2.79
CA TYR A 778 -16.29 -15.35 2.33
C TYR A 778 -15.17 -14.65 1.55
N ASN A 779 -13.92 -14.79 1.97
CA ASN A 779 -12.77 -14.21 1.29
C ASN A 779 -12.51 -14.88 -0.07
N TYR A 780 -12.84 -16.18 -0.20
CA TYR A 780 -12.62 -16.97 -1.42
C TYR A 780 -13.94 -17.46 -2.05
N ILE A 781 -14.86 -16.54 -2.33
CA ILE A 781 -16.18 -16.85 -2.94
C ILE A 781 -16.02 -17.54 -4.30
N SER A 782 -15.09 -17.07 -5.15
CA SER A 782 -14.82 -17.69 -6.46
C SER A 782 -14.42 -19.16 -6.32
N PHE A 783 -13.62 -19.50 -5.32
CA PHE A 783 -13.27 -20.88 -5.01
C PHE A 783 -14.47 -21.68 -4.49
N VAL A 784 -15.32 -21.09 -3.64
CA VAL A 784 -16.56 -21.74 -3.19
C VAL A 784 -17.50 -22.03 -4.36
N GLU A 785 -17.66 -21.10 -5.29
CA GLU A 785 -18.42 -21.32 -6.52
C GLU A 785 -17.83 -22.43 -7.39
N PHE A 786 -16.50 -22.45 -7.54
CA PHE A 786 -15.80 -23.53 -8.21
C PHE A 786 -16.05 -24.89 -7.54
N ILE A 787 -15.97 -24.99 -6.21
CA ILE A 787 -16.31 -26.22 -5.48
C ILE A 787 -17.76 -26.63 -5.73
N ASN A 788 -18.70 -25.70 -5.71
CA ASN A 788 -20.11 -25.99 -5.98
C ASN A 788 -20.31 -26.51 -7.43
N LYS A 789 -19.61 -25.95 -8.41
CA LYS A 789 -19.61 -26.42 -9.81
C LYS A 789 -19.00 -27.82 -9.93
N ILE A 790 -17.87 -28.08 -9.27
CA ILE A 790 -17.20 -29.38 -9.22
C ILE A 790 -18.07 -30.43 -8.52
N GLN A 791 -18.76 -30.09 -7.44
CA GLN A 791 -19.66 -31.01 -6.74
C GLN A 791 -20.80 -31.51 -7.63
N LYS A 792 -21.33 -30.68 -8.54
CA LYS A 792 -22.34 -31.11 -9.54
C LYS A 792 -21.81 -32.16 -10.53
N LEU A 793 -20.49 -32.31 -10.65
CA LEU A 793 -19.88 -33.37 -11.46
C LEU A 793 -19.91 -34.75 -10.78
N GLY A 794 -20.15 -34.80 -9.48
CA GLY A 794 -20.23 -36.05 -8.72
C GLY A 794 -21.52 -36.85 -8.97
N ASN A 795 -21.68 -37.90 -8.19
CA ASN A 795 -22.78 -38.86 -8.31
C ASN A 795 -23.98 -38.58 -7.40
N GLN A 796 -24.18 -37.33 -6.95
CA GLN A 796 -25.30 -36.93 -6.08
C GLN A 796 -26.68 -37.45 -6.51
N ASP A 797 -26.93 -37.53 -7.82
CA ASP A 797 -28.21 -37.99 -8.38
C ASP A 797 -28.35 -39.52 -8.38
N LYS A 798 -27.25 -40.25 -8.20
CA LYS A 798 -27.18 -41.73 -8.26
C LYS A 798 -26.92 -42.37 -6.90
N GLU A 799 -25.95 -41.85 -6.16
CA GLU A 799 -25.56 -42.38 -4.85
C GLU A 799 -25.06 -41.30 -3.89
N VAL A 800 -25.44 -41.43 -2.62
CA VAL A 800 -24.97 -40.57 -1.54
C VAL A 800 -24.65 -41.42 -0.32
N TYR A 801 -23.50 -41.18 0.29
CA TYR A 801 -23.05 -41.83 1.50
C TYR A 801 -23.33 -40.96 2.71
N ILE A 802 -23.90 -41.53 3.76
CA ILE A 802 -24.31 -40.82 4.98
C ILE A 802 -23.64 -41.50 6.17
N GLU A 803 -22.82 -40.76 6.93
CA GLU A 803 -22.30 -41.20 8.23
C GLU A 803 -23.09 -40.50 9.35
N ASP A 804 -23.67 -41.28 10.26
CA ASP A 804 -24.27 -40.80 11.49
C ASP A 804 -23.24 -40.86 12.63
N ARG A 805 -22.97 -39.71 13.25
CA ARG A 805 -22.02 -39.51 14.36
C ARG A 805 -22.71 -39.26 15.70
N SER A 806 -24.03 -39.45 15.79
CA SER A 806 -24.85 -39.23 16.99
C SER A 806 -24.53 -40.18 18.16
N GLY A 807 -23.98 -41.36 17.87
CA GLY A 807 -23.81 -42.46 18.82
C GLY A 807 -22.35 -42.84 19.11
N SER A 808 -22.14 -43.78 20.03
CA SER A 808 -20.81 -44.33 20.37
C SER A 808 -20.15 -45.14 19.23
N LYS A 809 -20.92 -45.50 18.20
CA LYS A 809 -20.44 -46.07 16.93
C LYS A 809 -20.89 -45.19 15.76
N ILE A 810 -19.98 -44.99 14.80
CA ILE A 810 -20.28 -44.29 13.55
C ILE A 810 -21.01 -45.26 12.62
N SER A 811 -22.30 -45.03 12.38
CA SER A 811 -23.11 -45.82 11.44
C SER A 811 -22.96 -45.24 10.04
N LYS A 812 -22.75 -46.09 9.03
CA LYS A 812 -22.61 -45.68 7.62
C LYS A 812 -23.77 -46.25 6.80
N TYR A 813 -24.39 -45.41 5.99
CA TYR A 813 -25.49 -45.76 5.10
C TYR A 813 -25.16 -45.33 3.68
N LYS A 814 -25.58 -46.09 2.68
CA LYS A 814 -25.50 -45.69 1.27
C LYS A 814 -26.90 -45.56 0.69
N LEU A 815 -27.27 -44.35 0.32
CA LEU A 815 -28.49 -44.09 -0.45
C LEU A 815 -28.17 -44.28 -1.93
N VAL A 816 -28.89 -45.14 -2.63
CA VAL A 816 -28.75 -45.39 -4.07
C VAL A 816 -30.10 -45.18 -4.75
N TYR A 817 -30.10 -44.50 -5.88
CA TYR A 817 -31.27 -44.41 -6.75
C TYR A 817 -31.30 -45.63 -7.68
N ASP A 818 -32.38 -46.38 -7.62
CA ASP A 818 -32.61 -47.54 -8.47
C ASP A 818 -33.36 -47.08 -9.73
N GLU A 819 -32.64 -46.95 -10.86
CA GLU A 819 -33.22 -46.48 -12.12
C GLU A 819 -34.30 -47.44 -12.67
N ASP A 820 -34.21 -48.75 -12.39
CA ASP A 820 -35.16 -49.75 -12.90
C ASP A 820 -36.52 -49.67 -12.18
N PHE A 821 -36.53 -49.21 -10.94
CA PHE A 821 -37.72 -49.13 -10.08
C PHE A 821 -38.10 -47.69 -9.69
N GLU A 822 -37.35 -46.69 -10.16
CA GLU A 822 -37.50 -45.26 -9.87
C GLU A 822 -37.58 -44.92 -8.37
N GLU A 823 -36.95 -45.73 -7.50
CA GLU A 823 -37.03 -45.59 -6.03
C GLU A 823 -35.65 -45.44 -5.36
N PHE A 824 -35.61 -44.76 -4.21
CA PHE A 824 -34.39 -44.64 -3.40
C PHE A 824 -34.29 -45.77 -2.37
N LYS A 825 -33.15 -46.48 -2.36
CA LYS A 825 -32.86 -47.57 -1.41
C LYS A 825 -31.69 -47.22 -0.49
N PHE A 826 -31.85 -47.49 0.80
CA PHE A 826 -30.74 -47.49 1.76
C PHE A 826 -30.09 -48.86 1.82
N ILE A 827 -28.77 -48.90 1.61
CA ILE A 827 -27.92 -50.10 1.70
C ILE A 827 -26.94 -49.94 2.86
#